data_AF-F5Y762-F1
#
_entry.id   AF-F5Y762-F1
#
_cell.length_a   1.000
_cell.length_b   1.000
_cell.length_c   1.000
_cell.angle_alpha   90.00
_cell.angle_beta   90.00
_cell.angle_gamma   90.00
#
_symmetry.space_group_name_H-M   'P 1'
#
loop_
_entity.id
_entity.type
_entity.pdbx_description
1 polymer ?
#
loop_
_entity_poly.entity_id
_entity_poly.type
_entity_poly.pdbx_seq_one_letter_code
_entity_poly.pdbx_strand_id
1 'polypeptide(L)'
;MQNSNLKQAIILAITLILAGCSIPLDHPAAPVPSDGKARVTINLFRDNARTLLPQTPFSGYSLSLTNGDKEPVSHDNINTDSISMDLELGTWKINAAGYVEIGGIVYEAAAGEKEVEVMSSDDLTIDIDLYIPPAGGKGKFYYNIGLPQDVTLSTASLTLKALSEGGSDYSFNLLKDSGRSPRTIDDLSSGYYLMTITAGNGILSTGKTDVVHIYPGMLTEAKGADFSFTSADFSAAVLLQGEASVDSGYTVKSVHVYRDMACLSEIGASDGIANGMWLLTIPSNLYRSIVYLRVELENSGEIFWSKPYIQTISLTGSGNIILTVPVFTVNASLEGPASYGTITASPTGAAEGTLITITVTPTNEKYRFKDGSLKAVYGSTEITPTQDTANAGKYTFAMPANNATIKGRFEAKADLSGITVTKTGTPAVSALEPVFKADIVNYEVYVPNGVTNATITGTASATVAKITGNVKYTDIAAVTYWRNGTQVTTGNFALSVGPNIITIRVSAIDAADGAVKNYTLTINREYPDPQISAFRFTAADNDLTADIIGTFNQSAGTIKLEVPYAPDGNPDRPKTTKYIDNITQLKAAFITNDTANIVTVNGVTQASGLTGNDFRRDVQYTVSTPDGRKSKSYTVTLVSPQSTGLPVIKIDTQNYQEITDKEIYVKTNISVFDPNNTSYSFVHTGYGDEIRGRGNVTWTQPKKPYRIKFGEKQSLFGLTAAKSWVLLAGYYGGVFTDVVGFELEKRFNLPFYNHYTIVEVFLNGNYNGHYLLTEQVQVAKGRININDQEDFLVQIDAYYDEDPRFRTSKYSLPVMIKSPELGTNANAAEYNFVRNPINELTNKMAQSTFPENGYRDLIDMDSFVNWLMIQEIVNNSECRGPNNAYMYKVQGGKISMAQPWDFNWAYGARVDDSEDDTGFYSIVDRCLKHSFLNRFFDDPVFCARYKERWNEMYPSIRTIDAFVDVMAALVAKSDIENARCWHKADYWFANTEFAEMKAWLKKEIAYLHTEINKY
;
A
#
# COMPACT_ATOMS: atom_id res chain seq x y z
N MET A 1 -35.19 36.79 35.65
CA MET A 1 -36.57 36.71 36.17
C MET A 1 -37.42 37.62 35.29
N GLN A 2 -38.46 37.21 34.57
CA GLN A 2 -39.25 35.98 34.52
C GLN A 2 -39.43 35.59 33.04
N ASN A 3 -39.13 34.35 32.63
CA ASN A 3 -40.00 33.17 32.75
C ASN A 3 -41.35 33.38 32.05
N SER A 4 -41.87 32.52 31.19
CA SER A 4 -41.45 31.20 30.75
C SER A 4 -42.64 30.74 29.92
N ASN A 5 -42.53 30.69 28.60
CA ASN A 5 -43.33 29.80 27.74
C ASN A 5 -42.70 29.61 26.34
N LEU A 6 -41.40 29.91 26.22
CA LEU A 6 -40.56 29.66 25.04
C LEU A 6 -40.11 28.18 24.93
N LYS A 7 -40.70 27.25 25.70
CA LYS A 7 -40.28 25.84 25.74
C LYS A 7 -41.42 24.80 25.59
N GLN A 8 -42.66 25.22 25.36
CA GLN A 8 -43.75 24.29 25.03
C GLN A 8 -44.41 24.51 23.65
N ALA A 9 -44.08 25.60 22.94
CA ALA A 9 -44.55 25.82 21.55
C ALA A 9 -43.55 25.36 20.45
N ILE A 10 -42.31 24.99 20.82
CA ILE A 10 -41.24 24.62 19.88
C ILE A 10 -41.32 23.16 19.41
N ILE A 11 -42.21 22.34 19.96
CA ILE A 11 -42.34 20.91 19.58
C ILE A 11 -43.53 20.65 18.64
N LEU A 12 -44.33 21.67 18.28
CA LEU A 12 -45.50 21.49 17.39
C LEU A 12 -45.53 22.44 16.17
N ALA A 13 -44.43 23.13 15.88
CA ALA A 13 -44.25 24.00 14.72
C ALA A 13 -43.24 23.45 13.67
N ILE A 14 -42.87 22.17 13.78
CA ILE A 14 -42.04 21.44 12.79
C ILE A 14 -42.89 20.49 11.92
N THR A 15 -44.21 20.51 12.03
CA THR A 15 -45.07 19.51 11.35
C THR A 15 -46.21 20.08 10.51
N LEU A 16 -46.23 21.36 10.15
CA LEU A 16 -47.27 21.93 9.28
C LEU A 16 -46.87 23.25 8.58
N ILE A 17 -45.68 23.29 7.97
CA ILE A 17 -45.38 24.22 6.86
C ILE A 17 -45.30 23.39 5.58
N LEU A 18 -46.44 22.78 5.23
CA LEU A 18 -46.76 22.18 3.93
C LEU A 18 -48.24 22.44 3.69
N ALA A 19 -48.60 23.70 3.46
CA ALA A 19 -49.85 24.08 2.81
C ALA A 19 -49.85 25.57 2.42
N GLY A 20 -49.83 25.83 1.12
CA GLY A 20 -50.70 26.84 0.51
C GLY A 20 -50.17 28.27 0.36
N CYS A 21 -49.98 28.62 -0.92
CA CYS A 21 -50.04 29.96 -1.52
C CYS A 21 -48.71 30.67 -1.79
N SER A 22 -48.10 30.34 -2.93
CA SER A 22 -47.49 31.34 -3.78
C SER A 22 -48.34 31.41 -5.04
N ILE A 23 -48.97 32.58 -5.24
CA ILE A 23 -49.70 32.96 -6.45
C ILE A 23 -48.78 32.75 -7.66
N PRO A 24 -49.26 32.19 -8.78
CA PRO A 24 -48.43 32.01 -9.96
C PRO A 24 -48.06 33.39 -10.52
N LEU A 25 -46.77 33.68 -10.56
CA LEU A 25 -46.25 34.51 -11.65
C LEU A 25 -46.45 33.66 -12.90
N ASP A 26 -47.35 34.09 -13.78
CA ASP A 26 -47.44 33.62 -15.16
C ASP A 26 -46.08 33.84 -15.81
N HIS A 27 -45.17 32.88 -15.62
CA HIS A 27 -44.18 32.60 -16.63
C HIS A 27 -44.97 32.08 -17.83
N PRO A 28 -44.81 32.68 -19.02
CA PRO A 28 -45.36 32.07 -20.21
C PRO A 28 -44.84 30.63 -20.21
N ALA A 29 -45.76 29.66 -20.27
CA ALA A 29 -45.40 28.27 -20.46
C ALA A 29 -44.38 28.26 -21.60
N ALA A 30 -43.18 27.73 -21.30
CA ALA A 30 -42.20 27.48 -22.35
C ALA A 30 -42.95 26.79 -23.49
N PRO A 31 -42.84 27.28 -24.73
CA PRO A 31 -43.62 26.72 -25.82
C PRO A 31 -43.37 25.21 -25.84
N VAL A 32 -44.45 24.44 -25.68
CA VAL A 32 -44.43 23.00 -25.90
C VAL A 32 -43.77 22.81 -27.27
N PRO A 33 -42.65 22.07 -27.37
CA PRO A 33 -42.10 21.70 -28.66
C PRO A 33 -43.25 21.15 -29.49
N SER A 34 -43.56 21.78 -30.63
CA SER A 34 -44.77 21.50 -31.41
C SER A 34 -44.78 20.08 -32.02
N ASP A 35 -43.81 19.25 -31.66
CA ASP A 35 -43.57 17.89 -32.10
C ASP A 35 -43.80 16.82 -31.01
N GLY A 36 -44.10 17.18 -29.76
CA GLY A 36 -44.41 16.22 -28.68
C GLY A 36 -43.20 15.45 -28.12
N LYS A 37 -41.99 16.01 -28.23
CA LYS A 37 -40.73 15.41 -27.79
C LYS A 37 -40.02 16.25 -26.73
N ALA A 38 -39.14 15.62 -25.94
CA ALA A 38 -38.26 16.26 -24.97
C ALA A 38 -36.81 15.85 -25.24
N ARG A 39 -35.87 16.80 -25.09
CA ARG A 39 -34.44 16.52 -25.22
C ARG A 39 -33.94 15.79 -23.97
N VAL A 40 -33.25 14.68 -24.20
CA VAL A 40 -32.71 13.79 -23.16
C VAL A 40 -31.22 13.62 -23.41
N THR A 41 -30.40 13.88 -22.39
CA THR A 41 -28.96 13.60 -22.37
C THR A 41 -28.71 12.38 -21.50
N ILE A 42 -28.20 11.30 -22.09
CA ILE A 42 -27.85 10.07 -21.38
C ILE A 42 -26.36 10.08 -21.11
N ASN A 43 -25.96 10.05 -19.84
CA ASN A 43 -24.58 9.88 -19.41
C ASN A 43 -24.34 8.44 -19.00
N LEU A 44 -23.18 7.91 -19.38
CA LEU A 44 -22.74 6.54 -19.11
C LEU A 44 -21.68 6.60 -18.02
N PHE A 45 -22.09 6.46 -16.76
CA PHE A 45 -21.23 6.65 -15.59
C PHE A 45 -20.52 5.37 -15.12
N ARG A 46 -19.41 5.59 -14.42
CA ARG A 46 -18.45 4.58 -13.94
C ARG A 46 -18.33 4.67 -12.42
N ASP A 47 -19.19 3.98 -11.68
CA ASP A 47 -19.06 3.92 -10.23
C ASP A 47 -18.16 2.76 -9.78
N ASN A 48 -16.97 3.12 -9.27
CA ASN A 48 -16.15 2.41 -8.27
C ASN A 48 -15.72 0.93 -8.45
N ALA A 49 -16.03 0.24 -9.54
CA ALA A 49 -15.41 -1.05 -9.88
C ALA A 49 -14.21 -0.86 -10.83
N ARG A 50 -13.21 -0.10 -10.39
CA ARG A 50 -11.90 -0.04 -11.05
C ARG A 50 -11.12 -1.31 -10.71
N THR A 51 -10.89 -2.13 -11.71
CA THR A 51 -10.02 -3.30 -11.65
C THR A 51 -8.55 -2.91 -11.55
N LEU A 52 -7.79 -3.77 -10.88
CA LEU A 52 -6.33 -3.71 -10.76
C LEU A 52 -5.69 -3.62 -12.16
N LEU A 53 -4.54 -2.92 -12.21
CA LEU A 53 -3.84 -2.38 -13.38
C LEU A 53 -3.56 -3.36 -14.54
N PRO A 54 -3.37 -2.86 -15.78
CA PRO A 54 -3.63 -1.48 -16.25
C PRO A 54 -5.02 -1.32 -16.91
N GLN A 55 -5.59 -0.10 -16.81
CA GLN A 55 -6.97 0.20 -17.22
C GLN A 55 -7.08 0.72 -18.65
N THR A 56 -7.86 0.04 -19.49
CA THR A 56 -8.27 0.55 -20.82
C THR A 56 -9.60 1.30 -20.72
N PRO A 57 -9.74 2.50 -21.33
CA PRO A 57 -11.05 3.13 -21.54
C PRO A 57 -11.94 2.25 -22.43
N PHE A 58 -13.27 2.40 -22.33
CA PHE A 58 -14.15 1.86 -23.36
C PHE A 58 -13.84 2.55 -24.70
N SER A 59 -13.77 1.78 -25.78
CA SER A 59 -13.55 2.27 -27.15
C SER A 59 -14.82 2.81 -27.80
N GLY A 60 -16.00 2.52 -27.23
CA GLY A 60 -17.28 3.03 -27.68
C GLY A 60 -18.43 2.49 -26.84
N TYR A 61 -19.63 2.97 -27.13
CA TYR A 61 -20.86 2.57 -26.43
C TYR A 61 -22.00 2.30 -27.41
N SER A 62 -23.02 1.59 -26.96
CA SER A 62 -24.31 1.46 -27.65
C SER A 62 -25.46 1.66 -26.67
N LEU A 63 -26.61 2.04 -27.21
CA LEU A 63 -27.86 2.23 -26.49
C LEU A 63 -29.02 1.61 -27.26
N SER A 64 -29.93 0.96 -26.55
CA SER A 64 -31.22 0.51 -27.07
C SER A 64 -32.34 0.99 -26.15
N LEU A 65 -33.25 1.80 -26.71
CA LEU A 65 -34.35 2.44 -26.01
C LEU A 65 -35.68 1.88 -26.52
N THR A 66 -36.53 1.43 -25.62
CA THR A 66 -37.86 0.87 -25.94
C THR A 66 -38.94 1.52 -25.08
N ASN A 67 -40.11 1.81 -25.65
CA ASN A 67 -41.25 2.39 -24.94
C ASN A 67 -42.56 1.72 -25.41
N GLY A 68 -43.03 0.71 -24.66
CA GLY A 68 -44.28 0.01 -24.95
C GLY A 68 -44.38 -0.49 -26.40
N ASP A 69 -45.43 -0.05 -27.11
CA ASP A 69 -45.72 -0.39 -28.50
C ASP A 69 -44.97 0.49 -29.53
N LYS A 70 -44.10 1.42 -29.09
CA LYS A 70 -43.35 2.30 -29.99
C LYS A 70 -42.16 1.58 -30.62
N GLU A 71 -41.78 2.03 -31.81
CA GLU A 71 -40.59 1.54 -32.51
C GLU A 71 -39.32 1.75 -31.64
N PRO A 72 -38.52 0.70 -31.41
CA PRO A 72 -37.26 0.80 -30.67
C PRO A 72 -36.28 1.77 -31.33
N VAL A 73 -35.59 2.58 -30.52
CA VAL A 73 -34.51 3.46 -30.96
C VAL A 73 -33.18 2.84 -30.53
N SER A 74 -32.26 2.64 -31.46
CA SER A 74 -30.92 2.12 -31.15
C SER A 74 -29.83 3.07 -31.66
N HIS A 75 -28.81 3.29 -30.85
CA HIS A 75 -27.63 4.09 -31.17
C HIS A 75 -26.39 3.22 -30.95
N ASP A 76 -25.70 2.91 -32.03
CA ASP A 76 -24.45 2.14 -32.00
C ASP A 76 -23.24 3.04 -32.25
N ASN A 77 -22.06 2.60 -31.81
CA ASN A 77 -20.77 3.29 -32.04
C ASN A 77 -20.72 4.72 -31.47
N ILE A 78 -21.28 4.91 -30.29
CA ILE A 78 -21.21 6.18 -29.56
C ILE A 78 -19.77 6.32 -29.04
N ASN A 79 -19.02 7.30 -29.52
CA ASN A 79 -17.59 7.50 -29.17
C ASN A 79 -17.39 8.41 -27.95
N THR A 80 -18.49 8.81 -27.30
CA THR A 80 -18.54 9.67 -26.12
C THR A 80 -19.28 8.94 -25.01
N ASP A 81 -18.97 9.25 -23.75
CA ASP A 81 -19.67 8.74 -22.57
C ASP A 81 -21.00 9.48 -22.31
N SER A 82 -21.44 10.32 -23.24
CA SER A 82 -22.70 11.05 -23.18
C SER A 82 -23.30 11.22 -24.59
N ILE A 83 -24.62 11.14 -24.69
CA ILE A 83 -25.37 11.38 -25.94
C ILE A 83 -26.69 12.11 -25.66
N SER A 84 -27.01 13.12 -26.48
CA SER A 84 -28.27 13.85 -26.41
C SER A 84 -29.18 13.49 -27.59
N MET A 85 -30.47 13.27 -27.33
CA MET A 85 -31.49 12.94 -28.34
C MET A 85 -32.87 13.44 -27.94
N ASP A 86 -33.79 13.60 -28.90
CA ASP A 86 -35.17 14.01 -28.61
C ASP A 86 -36.09 12.78 -28.55
N LEU A 87 -36.64 12.49 -27.37
CA LEU A 87 -37.55 11.36 -27.13
C LEU A 87 -38.99 11.83 -26.97
N GLU A 88 -39.94 11.06 -27.50
CA GLU A 88 -41.36 11.30 -27.24
C GLU A 88 -41.71 11.03 -25.77
N LEU A 89 -42.74 11.71 -25.28
CA LEU A 89 -43.25 11.53 -23.92
C LEU A 89 -43.68 10.07 -23.67
N GLY A 90 -43.40 9.58 -22.45
CA GLY A 90 -43.73 8.22 -21.98
C GLY A 90 -42.56 7.50 -21.30
N THR A 91 -42.78 6.26 -20.87
CA THR A 91 -41.77 5.45 -20.15
C THR A 91 -40.85 4.70 -21.12
N TRP A 92 -39.56 4.98 -21.03
CA TRP A 92 -38.52 4.35 -21.83
C TRP A 92 -37.67 3.42 -20.96
N LYS A 93 -37.50 2.18 -21.41
CA LYS A 93 -36.42 1.29 -20.93
C LYS A 93 -35.20 1.51 -21.81
N ILE A 94 -34.07 1.83 -21.19
CA ILE A 94 -32.79 2.12 -21.83
C ILE A 94 -31.80 1.03 -21.43
N ASN A 95 -31.25 0.33 -22.42
CA ASN A 95 -30.15 -0.61 -22.25
C ASN A 95 -28.91 0.04 -22.84
N ALA A 96 -27.79 0.01 -22.12
CA ALA A 96 -26.52 0.57 -22.55
C ALA A 96 -25.44 -0.51 -22.50
N ALA A 97 -24.52 -0.47 -23.45
CA ALA A 97 -23.33 -1.31 -23.44
C ALA A 97 -22.08 -0.48 -23.70
N GLY A 98 -21.00 -0.75 -22.97
CA GLY A 98 -19.66 -0.21 -23.20
C GLY A 98 -18.77 -1.27 -23.82
N TYR A 99 -17.97 -0.88 -24.81
CA TYR A 99 -17.14 -1.78 -25.59
C TYR A 99 -15.65 -1.47 -25.40
N VAL A 100 -14.78 -2.44 -25.60
CA VAL A 100 -13.33 -2.23 -25.74
C VAL A 100 -12.84 -2.75 -27.08
N GLU A 101 -11.88 -2.05 -27.69
CA GLU A 101 -11.26 -2.48 -28.93
C GLU A 101 -9.88 -3.05 -28.64
N ILE A 102 -9.67 -4.31 -29.02
CA ILE A 102 -8.42 -5.02 -28.81
C ILE A 102 -8.00 -5.63 -30.15
N GLY A 103 -6.86 -5.19 -30.68
CA GLY A 103 -6.31 -5.69 -31.94
C GLY A 103 -7.15 -5.37 -33.19
N GLY A 104 -8.03 -4.36 -33.14
CA GLY A 104 -8.94 -4.02 -34.24
C GLY A 104 -10.32 -4.69 -34.16
N ILE A 105 -10.60 -5.45 -33.09
CA ILE A 105 -11.89 -6.12 -32.86
C ILE A 105 -12.54 -5.51 -31.62
N VAL A 106 -13.84 -5.21 -31.72
CA VAL A 106 -14.65 -4.56 -30.68
C VAL A 106 -15.39 -5.61 -29.86
N TYR A 107 -15.27 -5.56 -28.54
CA TYR A 107 -15.90 -6.50 -27.60
C TYR A 107 -16.75 -5.77 -26.57
N GLU A 108 -17.93 -6.31 -26.27
CA GLU A 108 -18.79 -5.79 -25.20
C GLU A 108 -18.12 -6.06 -23.84
N ALA A 109 -17.93 -5.01 -23.07
CA ALA A 109 -17.11 -5.00 -21.87
C ALA A 109 -17.90 -4.71 -20.59
N ALA A 110 -19.00 -3.97 -20.70
CA ALA A 110 -19.94 -3.72 -19.63
C ALA A 110 -21.33 -3.43 -20.19
N ALA A 111 -22.38 -3.69 -19.42
CA ALA A 111 -23.76 -3.38 -19.76
C ALA A 111 -24.50 -2.80 -18.55
N GLY A 112 -25.49 -1.95 -18.81
CA GLY A 112 -26.36 -1.35 -17.81
C GLY A 112 -27.76 -1.18 -18.35
N GLU A 113 -28.76 -1.18 -17.48
CA GLU A 113 -30.13 -0.86 -17.85
C GLU A 113 -30.75 0.14 -16.88
N LYS A 114 -31.63 1.00 -17.40
CA LYS A 114 -32.40 1.96 -16.61
C LYS A 114 -33.74 2.26 -17.26
N GLU A 115 -34.79 2.34 -16.46
CA GLU A 115 -36.12 2.76 -16.90
C GLU A 115 -36.35 4.22 -16.47
N VAL A 116 -36.85 5.06 -17.39
CA VAL A 116 -37.09 6.49 -17.17
C VAL A 116 -38.42 6.92 -17.80
N GLU A 117 -39.16 7.76 -17.08
CA GLU A 117 -40.36 8.44 -17.59
C GLU A 117 -40.01 9.81 -18.17
N VAL A 118 -40.32 10.04 -19.45
CA VAL A 118 -40.09 11.30 -20.16
C VAL A 118 -41.38 12.14 -20.14
N MET A 119 -41.35 13.28 -19.46
CA MET A 119 -42.49 14.19 -19.22
C MET A 119 -42.25 15.56 -19.87
N SER A 120 -43.30 16.37 -20.10
CA SER A 120 -43.15 17.68 -20.77
C SER A 120 -42.57 18.77 -19.85
N SER A 121 -41.27 19.08 -20.02
CA SER A 121 -40.55 20.35 -19.72
C SER A 121 -39.03 20.10 -19.87
N ASP A 122 -38.19 21.16 -19.78
CA ASP A 122 -36.77 21.28 -20.17
C ASP A 122 -35.81 20.08 -20.00
N ASP A 123 -34.73 20.07 -20.81
CA ASP A 123 -33.64 19.07 -20.94
C ASP A 123 -33.48 18.07 -19.77
N LEU A 124 -33.79 16.80 -20.02
CA LEU A 124 -33.66 15.71 -19.04
C LEU A 124 -32.26 15.08 -19.10
N THR A 125 -31.62 14.82 -17.96
CA THR A 125 -30.34 14.09 -17.90
C THR A 125 -30.51 12.74 -17.21
N ILE A 126 -30.03 11.65 -17.83
CA ILE A 126 -30.18 10.26 -17.36
C ILE A 126 -28.82 9.61 -17.21
N ASP A 127 -28.49 9.16 -16.00
CA ASP A 127 -27.24 8.46 -15.73
C ASP A 127 -27.45 6.95 -15.70
N ILE A 128 -26.65 6.17 -16.46
CA ILE A 128 -26.70 4.71 -16.48
C ILE A 128 -25.35 4.14 -16.02
N ASP A 129 -25.38 3.32 -14.98
CA ASP A 129 -24.20 2.60 -14.49
C ASP A 129 -23.97 1.33 -15.32
N LEU A 130 -22.74 1.17 -15.80
CA LEU A 130 -22.34 -0.01 -16.57
C LEU A 130 -21.63 -1.03 -15.66
N TYR A 131 -22.16 -2.24 -15.62
CA TYR A 131 -21.62 -3.37 -14.85
C TYR A 131 -21.08 -4.45 -15.79
N ILE A 132 -20.19 -5.30 -15.29
CA ILE A 132 -19.71 -6.46 -16.05
C ILE A 132 -20.93 -7.37 -16.34
N PRO A 133 -21.14 -7.80 -17.59
CA PRO A 133 -22.26 -8.67 -17.89
C PRO A 133 -22.14 -9.96 -17.05
N PRO A 134 -23.24 -10.51 -16.49
CA PRO A 134 -23.20 -11.79 -15.80
C PRO A 134 -22.55 -12.86 -16.68
N ALA A 135 -21.94 -13.89 -16.06
CA ALA A 135 -21.02 -14.89 -16.62
C ALA A 135 -21.53 -15.77 -17.80
N GLY A 136 -22.54 -15.33 -18.55
CA GLY A 136 -23.12 -16.02 -19.69
C GLY A 136 -22.31 -15.91 -20.99
N GLY A 137 -21.25 -15.10 -21.05
CA GLY A 137 -20.38 -14.99 -22.21
C GLY A 137 -19.14 -15.89 -22.14
N LYS A 138 -18.66 -16.38 -23.29
CA LYS A 138 -17.39 -17.12 -23.41
C LYS A 138 -16.47 -16.43 -24.41
N GLY A 139 -15.17 -16.42 -24.14
CA GLY A 139 -14.12 -15.92 -25.03
C GLY A 139 -13.01 -16.95 -25.24
N LYS A 140 -12.06 -16.61 -26.11
CA LYS A 140 -10.85 -17.40 -26.38
C LYS A 140 -9.61 -16.64 -25.92
N PHE A 141 -8.82 -17.30 -25.08
CA PHE A 141 -7.54 -16.76 -24.60
C PHE A 141 -6.38 -17.40 -25.35
N TYR A 142 -5.63 -16.62 -26.11
CA TYR A 142 -4.38 -17.01 -26.72
C TYR A 142 -3.21 -16.49 -25.89
N TYR A 143 -2.13 -17.25 -25.91
CA TYR A 143 -0.89 -16.86 -25.27
C TYR A 143 0.31 -17.37 -26.08
N ASN A 144 1.37 -16.58 -26.08
CA ASN A 144 2.67 -16.97 -26.62
C ASN A 144 3.76 -16.85 -25.54
N ILE A 145 4.26 -17.99 -25.04
CA ILE A 145 5.29 -18.05 -23.99
C ILE A 145 6.61 -18.55 -24.59
N GLY A 146 7.62 -17.69 -24.61
CA GLY A 146 9.00 -18.01 -24.94
C GLY A 146 9.72 -18.58 -23.72
N LEU A 147 10.01 -19.88 -23.76
CA LEU A 147 10.86 -20.53 -22.76
C LEU A 147 12.34 -20.42 -23.18
N PRO A 148 13.28 -20.24 -22.22
CA PRO A 148 14.70 -20.12 -22.52
C PRO A 148 15.20 -21.38 -23.25
N GLN A 149 15.94 -21.17 -24.34
CA GLN A 149 16.54 -22.27 -25.11
C GLN A 149 17.90 -22.70 -24.55
N ASP A 150 18.54 -21.84 -23.75
CA ASP A 150 19.84 -22.03 -23.12
C ASP A 150 19.74 -22.75 -21.75
N VAL A 151 18.52 -23.00 -21.26
CA VAL A 151 18.27 -23.71 -20.00
C VAL A 151 17.35 -24.90 -20.23
N THR A 152 17.78 -26.11 -19.85
CA THR A 152 16.94 -27.32 -19.94
C THR A 152 15.87 -27.31 -18.84
N LEU A 153 14.61 -27.10 -19.21
CA LEU A 153 13.50 -27.07 -18.25
C LEU A 153 12.97 -28.46 -17.91
N SER A 154 12.63 -28.66 -16.63
CA SER A 154 11.98 -29.87 -16.09
C SER A 154 10.49 -29.67 -15.81
N THR A 155 10.09 -28.42 -15.52
CA THR A 155 8.69 -28.02 -15.33
C THR A 155 8.44 -26.70 -16.04
N ALA A 156 7.29 -26.56 -16.69
CA ALA A 156 6.77 -25.27 -17.10
C ALA A 156 5.25 -25.33 -17.11
N SER A 157 4.57 -24.38 -16.48
CA SER A 157 3.10 -24.36 -16.40
C SER A 157 2.52 -22.96 -16.55
N LEU A 158 1.27 -22.91 -16.97
CA LEU A 158 0.41 -21.74 -16.99
C LEU A 158 -0.87 -22.09 -16.22
N THR A 159 -1.23 -21.29 -15.22
CA THR A 159 -2.52 -21.39 -14.52
C THR A 159 -3.34 -20.13 -14.73
N LEU A 160 -4.66 -20.29 -14.81
CA LEU A 160 -5.63 -19.19 -14.79
C LEU A 160 -6.59 -19.46 -13.65
N LYS A 161 -6.53 -18.64 -12.60
CA LYS A 161 -7.44 -18.72 -11.46
C LYS A 161 -8.55 -17.69 -11.59
N ALA A 162 -9.80 -18.12 -11.66
CA ALA A 162 -10.90 -17.18 -11.75
C ALA A 162 -11.01 -16.34 -10.47
N LEU A 163 -11.18 -15.02 -10.64
CA LEU A 163 -11.29 -14.07 -9.52
C LEU A 163 -12.75 -13.72 -9.17
N SER A 164 -13.70 -14.10 -10.02
CA SER A 164 -15.15 -13.94 -9.80
C SER A 164 -15.78 -15.20 -9.22
N GLU A 165 -16.81 -15.05 -8.37
CA GLU A 165 -17.62 -16.17 -7.89
C GLU A 165 -18.24 -16.93 -9.09
N GLY A 166 -17.97 -18.24 -9.18
CA GLY A 166 -18.51 -19.13 -10.23
C GLY A 166 -17.63 -19.37 -11.46
N GLY A 167 -16.42 -18.79 -11.54
CA GLY A 167 -15.47 -19.11 -12.60
C GLY A 167 -14.66 -20.38 -12.32
N SER A 168 -14.26 -21.09 -13.38
CA SER A 168 -13.41 -22.30 -13.29
C SER A 168 -11.93 -21.94 -13.37
N ASP A 169 -11.10 -22.67 -12.61
CA ASP A 169 -9.64 -22.57 -12.71
C ASP A 169 -9.11 -23.49 -13.83
N TYR A 170 -8.05 -23.05 -14.50
CA TYR A 170 -7.40 -23.79 -15.58
C TYR A 170 -5.90 -23.95 -15.32
N SER A 171 -5.32 -25.08 -15.72
CA SER A 171 -3.88 -25.37 -15.57
C SER A 171 -3.35 -26.13 -16.78
N PHE A 172 -2.20 -25.69 -17.29
CA PHE A 172 -1.58 -26.19 -18.52
C PHE A 172 -0.10 -26.51 -18.29
N ASN A 173 0.40 -27.60 -18.88
CA ASN A 173 1.82 -27.99 -18.81
C ASN A 173 2.53 -27.60 -20.10
N LEU A 174 3.31 -26.51 -20.07
CA LEU A 174 3.96 -25.91 -21.23
C LEU A 174 5.09 -26.78 -21.84
N LEU A 175 5.59 -27.81 -21.14
CA LEU A 175 6.67 -28.68 -21.66
C LEU A 175 6.17 -29.83 -22.53
N LYS A 176 5.07 -30.50 -22.13
CA LYS A 176 4.42 -31.53 -22.97
C LYS A 176 3.81 -30.95 -24.24
N ASP A 177 3.63 -29.65 -24.19
CA ASP A 177 2.90 -28.82 -25.12
C ASP A 177 3.81 -28.03 -26.07
N SER A 178 5.13 -28.22 -25.94
CA SER A 178 6.23 -27.51 -26.61
C SER A 178 6.28 -27.61 -28.14
N GLY A 179 5.42 -28.43 -28.77
CA GLY A 179 5.33 -28.58 -30.23
C GLY A 179 4.29 -27.70 -30.94
N ARG A 180 3.52 -26.89 -30.20
CA ARG A 180 2.45 -26.03 -30.78
C ARG A 180 2.39 -24.70 -30.01
N SER A 181 3.08 -23.69 -30.53
CA SER A 181 2.84 -22.27 -30.24
C SER A 181 2.44 -21.57 -31.54
N PRO A 182 1.47 -20.64 -31.53
CA PRO A 182 0.70 -20.15 -30.38
C PRO A 182 -0.36 -21.16 -29.86
N ARG A 183 -0.82 -20.98 -28.62
CA ARG A 183 -1.89 -21.79 -27.99
C ARG A 183 -3.14 -20.98 -27.73
N THR A 184 -4.28 -21.66 -27.70
CA THR A 184 -5.61 -21.09 -27.45
C THR A 184 -6.33 -21.91 -26.39
N ILE A 185 -6.94 -21.23 -25.44
CA ILE A 185 -7.96 -21.76 -24.54
C ILE A 185 -9.29 -21.33 -25.14
N ASP A 186 -10.01 -22.30 -25.69
CA ASP A 186 -11.36 -22.09 -26.18
C ASP A 186 -12.35 -22.05 -25.01
N ASP A 187 -13.49 -21.37 -25.20
CA ASP A 187 -14.65 -21.41 -24.31
C ASP A 187 -14.41 -20.95 -22.86
N LEU A 188 -13.44 -20.06 -22.64
CA LEU A 188 -13.14 -19.48 -21.34
C LEU A 188 -14.26 -18.52 -20.91
N SER A 189 -14.86 -18.72 -19.75
CA SER A 189 -15.94 -17.86 -19.25
C SER A 189 -15.47 -16.40 -19.18
N SER A 190 -16.32 -15.46 -19.55
CA SER A 190 -16.02 -14.03 -19.41
C SER A 190 -15.79 -13.68 -17.94
N GLY A 191 -14.73 -12.93 -17.65
CA GLY A 191 -14.35 -12.60 -16.28
C GLY A 191 -12.84 -12.41 -16.09
N TYR A 192 -12.45 -12.06 -14.87
CA TYR A 192 -11.06 -11.85 -14.50
C TYR A 192 -10.40 -13.14 -14.05
N TYR A 193 -9.20 -13.38 -14.54
CA TYR A 193 -8.36 -14.50 -14.18
C TYR A 193 -7.02 -13.98 -13.68
N LEU A 194 -6.55 -14.50 -12.55
CA LEU A 194 -5.17 -14.39 -12.15
C LEU A 194 -4.37 -15.44 -12.94
N MET A 195 -3.64 -14.97 -13.93
CA MET A 195 -2.75 -15.78 -14.74
C MET A 195 -1.40 -15.93 -14.05
N THR A 196 -0.91 -17.16 -13.87
CA THR A 196 0.43 -17.41 -13.34
C THR A 196 1.19 -18.36 -14.26
N ILE A 197 2.35 -17.92 -14.73
CA ILE A 197 3.28 -18.73 -15.52
C ILE A 197 4.46 -19.11 -14.62
N THR A 198 4.84 -20.39 -14.60
CA THR A 198 6.03 -20.84 -13.88
C THR A 198 6.97 -21.64 -14.78
N ALA A 199 8.24 -21.22 -14.79
CA ALA A 199 9.45 -21.80 -15.37
C ALA A 199 10.31 -22.60 -14.36
N GLY A 200 10.74 -23.84 -14.62
CA GLY A 200 11.70 -24.51 -13.73
C GLY A 200 12.59 -25.54 -14.41
N ASN A 201 13.86 -25.63 -13.99
CA ASN A 201 14.81 -26.67 -14.42
C ASN A 201 15.19 -27.67 -13.32
N GLY A 202 14.49 -27.60 -12.17
CA GLY A 202 14.73 -28.42 -11.00
C GLY A 202 15.66 -27.80 -9.95
N ILE A 203 16.42 -26.75 -10.28
CA ILE A 203 17.33 -26.03 -9.35
C ILE A 203 17.06 -24.51 -9.35
N LEU A 204 16.62 -23.98 -10.49
CA LEU A 204 16.24 -22.60 -10.67
C LEU A 204 14.79 -22.55 -11.12
N SER A 205 14.04 -21.60 -10.60
CA SER A 205 12.68 -21.32 -11.04
C SER A 205 12.46 -19.84 -11.27
N THR A 206 11.56 -19.54 -12.20
CA THR A 206 11.07 -18.21 -12.49
C THR A 206 9.56 -18.27 -12.60
N GLY A 207 8.89 -17.14 -12.42
CA GLY A 207 7.46 -17.07 -12.63
C GLY A 207 7.01 -15.64 -12.82
N LYS A 208 5.86 -15.51 -13.49
CA LYS A 208 5.20 -14.23 -13.69
C LYS A 208 3.72 -14.40 -13.45
N THR A 209 3.16 -13.44 -12.74
CA THR A 209 1.72 -13.38 -12.47
C THR A 209 1.16 -12.12 -13.08
N ASP A 210 0.03 -12.24 -13.76
CA ASP A 210 -0.67 -11.13 -14.40
C ASP A 210 -2.19 -11.31 -14.26
N VAL A 211 -2.96 -10.26 -14.51
CA VAL A 211 -4.42 -10.32 -14.52
C VAL A 211 -4.91 -10.28 -15.97
N VAL A 212 -5.66 -11.31 -16.37
CA VAL A 212 -6.26 -11.41 -17.70
C VAL A 212 -7.76 -11.19 -17.57
N HIS A 213 -8.32 -10.34 -18.42
CA HIS A 213 -9.77 -10.17 -18.53
C HIS A 213 -10.27 -10.76 -19.84
N ILE A 214 -11.28 -11.61 -19.76
CA ILE A 214 -11.91 -12.25 -20.92
C ILE A 214 -13.27 -11.62 -21.15
N TYR A 215 -13.46 -11.05 -22.33
CA TYR A 215 -14.76 -10.55 -22.76
C TYR A 215 -15.58 -11.64 -23.46
N PRO A 216 -16.92 -11.56 -23.45
CA PRO A 216 -17.76 -12.39 -24.32
C PRO A 216 -17.33 -12.25 -25.79
N GLY A 217 -17.13 -13.38 -26.47
CA GLY A 217 -16.68 -13.43 -27.87
C GLY A 217 -15.22 -13.02 -28.12
N MET A 218 -14.45 -12.72 -27.06
CA MET A 218 -13.07 -12.24 -27.19
C MET A 218 -12.18 -13.22 -27.95
N LEU A 219 -11.38 -12.71 -28.90
CA LEU A 219 -10.24 -13.41 -29.49
C LEU A 219 -8.98 -12.59 -29.21
N THR A 220 -8.13 -13.05 -28.31
CA THR A 220 -6.80 -12.44 -28.05
C THR A 220 -5.83 -12.81 -29.17
N GLU A 221 -5.97 -12.31 -30.39
CA GLU A 221 -5.09 -12.70 -31.50
C GLU A 221 -3.63 -12.22 -31.31
N ALA A 222 -2.64 -13.02 -31.72
CA ALA A 222 -1.21 -12.76 -31.47
C ALA A 222 -0.55 -11.89 -32.57
N LYS A 223 0.12 -10.79 -32.17
CA LYS A 223 1.08 -10.05 -33.02
C LYS A 223 2.52 -10.01 -32.45
N GLY A 224 2.86 -10.84 -31.46
CA GLY A 224 4.16 -10.89 -30.80
C GLY A 224 4.30 -12.01 -29.75
N ALA A 225 5.38 -12.00 -28.95
CA ALA A 225 5.57 -12.92 -27.82
C ALA A 225 5.05 -12.27 -26.52
N ASP A 226 4.05 -12.87 -25.88
CA ASP A 226 3.35 -12.25 -24.73
C ASP A 226 4.17 -12.36 -23.44
N PHE A 227 4.98 -13.42 -23.28
CA PHE A 227 5.92 -13.55 -22.17
C PHE A 227 7.18 -14.29 -22.64
N SER A 228 8.37 -13.77 -22.40
CA SER A 228 9.63 -14.45 -22.72
C SER A 228 10.52 -14.52 -21.48
N PHE A 229 10.95 -15.72 -21.13
CA PHE A 229 11.88 -15.97 -20.04
C PHE A 229 13.29 -16.19 -20.61
N THR A 230 14.27 -15.53 -20.00
CA THR A 230 15.71 -15.70 -20.26
C THR A 230 16.36 -16.39 -19.07
N SER A 231 17.59 -16.89 -19.23
CA SER A 231 18.36 -17.47 -18.12
C SER A 231 18.57 -16.51 -16.94
N ALA A 232 18.50 -15.20 -17.15
CA ALA A 232 18.64 -14.19 -16.09
C ALA A 232 17.39 -14.07 -15.18
N ASP A 233 16.22 -14.51 -15.65
CA ASP A 233 14.96 -14.40 -14.90
C ASP A 233 14.80 -15.50 -13.82
N PHE A 234 15.74 -16.45 -13.80
CA PHE A 234 15.70 -17.63 -12.94
C PHE A 234 16.36 -17.34 -11.58
N SER A 235 15.55 -17.36 -10.53
CA SER A 235 16.00 -17.33 -9.15
C SER A 235 16.24 -18.76 -8.64
N ALA A 236 17.21 -18.97 -7.76
CA ALA A 236 17.37 -20.29 -7.17
C ALA A 236 16.12 -20.67 -6.38
N ALA A 237 15.65 -21.90 -6.56
CA ALA A 237 14.58 -22.49 -5.78
C ALA A 237 14.95 -23.94 -5.50
N VAL A 238 14.64 -24.43 -4.30
CA VAL A 238 14.95 -25.83 -3.98
C VAL A 238 13.74 -26.68 -4.33
N LEU A 239 13.90 -27.55 -5.32
CA LEU A 239 12.92 -28.57 -5.63
C LEU A 239 12.99 -29.69 -4.58
N LEU A 240 11.86 -29.98 -3.98
CA LEU A 240 11.63 -31.14 -3.13
C LEU A 240 10.76 -32.11 -3.90
N GLN A 241 11.18 -33.37 -3.95
CA GLN A 241 10.43 -34.43 -4.58
C GLN A 241 10.57 -35.70 -3.79
N GLY A 242 9.60 -36.60 -3.94
CA GLY A 242 9.59 -37.80 -3.16
C GLY A 242 8.45 -38.74 -3.47
N GLU A 243 8.42 -39.83 -2.72
CA GLU A 243 7.32 -40.79 -2.71
C GLU A 243 6.57 -40.63 -1.40
N ALA A 244 5.24 -40.65 -1.44
CA ALA A 244 4.38 -40.69 -0.27
C ALA A 244 3.39 -41.85 -0.43
N SER A 245 3.40 -42.76 0.54
CA SER A 245 2.53 -43.93 0.56
C SER A 245 1.88 -44.09 1.93
N VAL A 246 0.67 -44.62 1.98
CA VAL A 246 -0.05 -44.94 3.22
C VAL A 246 -0.52 -46.38 3.21
N ASP A 247 -0.51 -47.04 4.37
CA ASP A 247 -1.06 -48.40 4.51
C ASP A 247 -2.59 -48.40 4.30
N SER A 248 -3.17 -49.56 3.95
CA SER A 248 -4.55 -49.72 3.46
C SER A 248 -5.62 -48.96 4.28
N GLY A 249 -6.55 -48.29 3.57
CA GLY A 249 -7.73 -47.64 4.17
C GLY A 249 -7.71 -46.11 4.12
N TYR A 250 -6.60 -45.50 3.71
CA TYR A 250 -6.44 -44.05 3.50
C TYR A 250 -5.91 -43.76 2.10
N THR A 251 -6.13 -42.56 1.58
CA THR A 251 -5.51 -42.05 0.35
C THR A 251 -4.61 -40.87 0.70
N VAL A 252 -3.43 -40.78 0.07
CA VAL A 252 -2.54 -39.62 0.22
C VAL A 252 -3.02 -38.50 -0.70
N LYS A 253 -3.27 -37.31 -0.15
CA LYS A 253 -3.79 -36.16 -0.90
C LYS A 253 -2.69 -35.20 -1.33
N SER A 254 -1.78 -34.85 -0.45
CA SER A 254 -0.74 -33.85 -0.69
C SER A 254 0.40 -33.96 0.35
N VAL A 255 1.53 -33.29 0.09
CA VAL A 255 2.63 -33.10 1.05
C VAL A 255 2.86 -31.61 1.26
N HIS A 256 2.85 -31.18 2.52
CA HIS A 256 3.02 -29.79 2.93
C HIS A 256 4.37 -29.58 3.62
N VAL A 257 4.96 -28.40 3.48
CA VAL A 257 6.24 -28.02 4.13
C VAL A 257 6.02 -26.83 5.06
N TYR A 258 6.57 -26.90 6.27
CA TYR A 258 6.45 -25.90 7.32
C TYR A 258 7.81 -25.42 7.81
N ARG A 259 7.86 -24.18 8.33
CA ARG A 259 9.06 -23.59 8.94
C ARG A 259 9.32 -24.06 10.36
N ASP A 260 8.27 -24.51 11.05
CA ASP A 260 8.31 -24.85 12.46
C ASP A 260 7.75 -26.25 12.73
N MET A 261 8.24 -26.88 13.80
CA MET A 261 7.84 -28.23 14.19
C MET A 261 6.36 -28.34 14.59
N ALA A 262 5.77 -27.24 15.06
CA ALA A 262 4.34 -27.17 15.39
C ALA A 262 3.44 -27.08 14.15
N CYS A 263 4.04 -26.89 12.96
CA CYS A 263 3.37 -26.76 11.67
C CYS A 263 2.36 -25.60 11.63
N LEU A 264 2.71 -24.46 12.21
CA LEU A 264 1.89 -23.25 12.22
C LEU A 264 2.21 -22.29 11.06
N SER A 265 3.41 -22.40 10.49
CA SER A 265 3.92 -21.49 9.44
C SER A 265 4.21 -22.27 8.16
N GLU A 266 3.19 -22.43 7.32
CA GLU A 266 3.30 -23.14 6.05
C GLU A 266 4.15 -22.37 5.03
N ILE A 267 5.03 -23.11 4.34
CA ILE A 267 5.88 -22.61 3.25
C ILE A 267 5.22 -22.88 1.89
N GLY A 268 4.59 -24.05 1.75
CA GLY A 268 3.88 -24.47 0.54
C GLY A 268 3.48 -25.95 0.58
N ALA A 269 2.67 -26.36 -0.39
CA ALA A 269 2.10 -27.70 -0.50
C ALA A 269 2.21 -28.24 -1.93
N SER A 270 2.33 -29.56 -2.09
CA SER A 270 2.32 -30.20 -3.41
C SER A 270 0.94 -30.12 -4.06
N ASP A 271 0.89 -29.98 -5.39
CA ASP A 271 -0.36 -29.93 -6.19
C ASP A 271 -1.08 -31.30 -6.30
N GLY A 272 -0.90 -32.16 -5.30
CA GLY A 272 -1.42 -33.53 -5.27
C GLY A 272 -0.34 -34.61 -5.23
N ILE A 273 -0.80 -35.87 -5.32
CA ILE A 273 0.04 -37.08 -5.41
C ILE A 273 -0.33 -37.85 -6.68
N ALA A 274 0.65 -38.17 -7.52
CA ALA A 274 0.43 -38.96 -8.74
C ALA A 274 1.25 -40.25 -8.66
N ASN A 275 0.58 -41.42 -8.66
CA ASN A 275 1.23 -42.73 -8.49
C ASN A 275 2.17 -42.81 -7.28
N GLY A 276 1.78 -42.18 -6.16
CA GLY A 276 2.61 -42.10 -4.95
C GLY A 276 3.73 -41.06 -5.01
N MET A 277 3.97 -40.39 -6.15
CA MET A 277 4.99 -39.35 -6.28
C MET A 277 4.43 -37.97 -5.95
N TRP A 278 5.26 -37.15 -5.30
CA TRP A 278 4.98 -35.74 -5.03
C TRP A 278 6.14 -34.84 -5.43
N LEU A 279 5.79 -33.59 -5.73
CA LEU A 279 6.71 -32.56 -6.20
C LEU A 279 6.31 -31.21 -5.59
N LEU A 280 7.27 -30.46 -5.07
CA LEU A 280 7.06 -29.16 -4.44
C LEU A 280 8.30 -28.28 -4.57
N THR A 281 8.12 -27.00 -4.89
CA THR A 281 9.22 -26.02 -4.98
C THR A 281 9.18 -25.08 -3.78
N ILE A 282 10.33 -24.81 -3.14
CA ILE A 282 10.45 -23.85 -2.03
C ILE A 282 11.52 -22.78 -2.30
N PRO A 283 11.43 -21.58 -1.69
CA PRO A 283 12.40 -20.50 -1.88
C PRO A 283 13.85 -20.91 -1.54
N SER A 284 14.83 -20.54 -2.38
CA SER A 284 16.23 -20.91 -2.12
C SER A 284 16.79 -20.34 -0.85
N ASN A 285 16.33 -19.20 -0.32
CA ASN A 285 16.83 -18.68 0.96
C ASN A 285 16.67 -19.66 2.16
N LEU A 286 15.97 -20.78 1.97
CA LEU A 286 15.81 -21.89 2.90
C LEU A 286 16.85 -23.02 2.73
N TYR A 287 17.82 -22.91 1.83
CA TYR A 287 18.73 -23.99 1.43
C TYR A 287 19.72 -24.51 2.49
N ARG A 288 19.74 -23.91 3.68
CA ARG A 288 20.48 -24.42 4.87
C ARG A 288 19.56 -24.54 6.09
N SER A 289 18.26 -24.43 5.87
CA SER A 289 17.26 -24.46 6.93
C SER A 289 16.78 -25.89 7.14
N ILE A 290 16.39 -26.16 8.38
CA ILE A 290 15.56 -27.31 8.71
C ILE A 290 14.12 -26.93 8.38
N VAL A 291 13.42 -27.82 7.67
CA VAL A 291 11.98 -27.72 7.40
C VAL A 291 11.27 -28.97 7.88
N TYR A 292 9.94 -28.88 8.01
CA TYR A 292 9.10 -29.95 8.54
C TYR A 292 8.04 -30.31 7.49
N LEU A 293 7.99 -31.57 7.05
CA LEU A 293 7.02 -32.05 6.07
C LEU A 293 5.85 -32.76 6.74
N ARG A 294 4.62 -32.54 6.29
CA ARG A 294 3.44 -33.34 6.68
C ARG A 294 2.74 -33.92 5.46
N VAL A 295 2.16 -35.10 5.64
CA VAL A 295 1.36 -35.78 4.64
C VAL A 295 -0.11 -35.61 4.99
N GLU A 296 -0.88 -35.07 4.05
CA GLU A 296 -2.35 -35.00 4.12
C GLU A 296 -2.94 -36.32 3.64
N LEU A 297 -3.84 -36.89 4.43
CA LEU A 297 -4.50 -38.17 4.18
C LEU A 297 -6.02 -37.98 4.17
N GLU A 298 -6.72 -38.77 3.38
CA GLU A 298 -8.18 -38.79 3.34
C GLU A 298 -8.71 -40.21 3.57
N ASN A 299 -9.76 -40.34 4.38
CA ASN A 299 -10.54 -41.57 4.51
C ASN A 299 -12.00 -41.22 4.67
N SER A 300 -12.84 -41.75 3.78
CA SER A 300 -14.30 -41.59 3.84
C SER A 300 -14.77 -40.12 3.93
N GLY A 301 -14.01 -39.19 3.33
CA GLY A 301 -14.29 -37.75 3.27
C GLY A 301 -13.77 -36.93 4.45
N GLU A 302 -13.14 -37.55 5.45
CA GLU A 302 -12.45 -36.86 6.54
C GLU A 302 -10.94 -36.74 6.26
N ILE A 303 -10.37 -35.59 6.63
CA ILE A 303 -8.94 -35.28 6.44
C ILE A 303 -8.15 -35.57 7.71
N PHE A 304 -7.03 -36.24 7.54
CA PHE A 304 -6.09 -36.60 8.59
C PHE A 304 -4.68 -36.15 8.21
N TRP A 305 -3.83 -35.96 9.21
CA TRP A 305 -2.47 -35.48 9.00
C TRP A 305 -1.47 -36.40 9.68
N SER A 306 -0.36 -36.68 9.00
CA SER A 306 0.79 -37.36 9.62
C SER A 306 1.48 -36.48 10.66
N LYS A 307 2.39 -37.07 11.45
CA LYS A 307 3.43 -36.32 12.15
C LYS A 307 4.32 -35.51 11.18
N PRO A 308 5.01 -34.45 11.67
CA PRO A 308 6.03 -33.77 10.89
C PRO A 308 7.28 -34.65 10.70
N TYR A 309 7.76 -34.74 9.46
CA TYR A 309 9.03 -35.33 9.08
C TYR A 309 10.08 -34.22 8.93
N ILE A 310 11.22 -34.36 9.60
CA ILE A 310 12.27 -33.34 9.58
C ILE A 310 13.13 -33.52 8.34
N GLN A 311 13.33 -32.46 7.58
CA GLN A 311 14.21 -32.47 6.41
C GLN A 311 15.18 -31.30 6.47
N THR A 312 16.47 -31.59 6.25
CA THR A 312 17.47 -30.56 5.98
C THR A 312 17.52 -30.33 4.48
N ILE A 313 17.45 -29.06 4.08
CA ILE A 313 17.44 -28.66 2.67
C ILE A 313 18.88 -28.42 2.20
N SER A 314 19.17 -28.75 0.94
CA SER A 314 20.47 -28.49 0.33
C SER A 314 20.32 -27.94 -1.10
N LEU A 315 21.29 -27.14 -1.56
CA LEU A 315 21.30 -26.56 -2.92
C LEU A 315 21.50 -27.61 -4.02
N THR A 316 21.99 -28.80 -3.67
CA THR A 316 22.22 -29.91 -4.62
C THR A 316 20.98 -30.76 -4.86
N GLY A 317 19.83 -30.38 -4.28
CA GLY A 317 18.62 -31.21 -4.21
C GLY A 317 18.69 -32.22 -3.06
N SER A 318 17.54 -32.56 -2.48
CA SER A 318 17.45 -33.42 -1.29
C SER A 318 17.43 -34.93 -1.60
N GLY A 319 17.55 -35.33 -2.87
CA GLY A 319 17.23 -36.69 -3.32
C GLY A 319 15.71 -36.97 -3.26
N ASN A 320 15.27 -38.17 -3.65
CA ASN A 320 13.88 -38.60 -3.45
C ASN A 320 13.61 -38.76 -1.95
N ILE A 321 12.69 -37.98 -1.41
CA ILE A 321 12.26 -38.06 -0.01
C ILE A 321 11.14 -39.10 0.09
N ILE A 322 11.40 -40.23 0.74
CA ILE A 322 10.41 -41.31 0.90
C ILE A 322 9.65 -41.10 2.21
N LEU A 323 8.34 -40.86 2.11
CA LEU A 323 7.40 -40.66 3.20
C LEU A 323 6.42 -41.83 3.24
N THR A 324 6.78 -42.90 3.97
CA THR A 324 5.85 -44.00 4.23
C THR A 324 5.09 -43.71 5.51
N VAL A 325 3.76 -43.64 5.42
CA VAL A 325 2.86 -43.38 6.53
C VAL A 325 2.21 -44.69 6.98
N PRO A 326 2.72 -45.35 8.03
CA PRO A 326 2.12 -46.57 8.54
C PRO A 326 0.79 -46.27 9.26
N VAL A 327 -0.20 -47.15 9.09
CA VAL A 327 -1.50 -47.07 9.77
C VAL A 327 -1.55 -48.10 10.89
N PHE A 328 -1.86 -47.64 12.10
CA PHE A 328 -1.93 -48.47 13.29
C PHE A 328 -3.36 -48.53 13.81
N THR A 329 -3.75 -49.66 14.38
CA THR A 329 -5.09 -49.90 14.94
C THR A 329 -5.19 -49.53 16.42
N VAL A 330 -6.37 -49.10 16.84
CA VAL A 330 -6.70 -48.75 18.23
C VAL A 330 -7.87 -49.61 18.71
N ASN A 331 -7.65 -50.34 19.80
CA ASN A 331 -8.70 -51.09 20.49
C ASN A 331 -8.94 -50.52 21.89
N ALA A 332 -10.17 -50.55 22.38
CA ALA A 332 -10.49 -50.12 23.76
C ALA A 332 -10.81 -51.33 24.65
N SER A 333 -10.27 -51.34 25.86
CA SER A 333 -10.50 -52.37 26.88
C SER A 333 -10.73 -51.74 28.25
N LEU A 334 -11.72 -52.24 28.98
CA LEU A 334 -12.05 -51.77 30.32
C LEU A 334 -11.40 -52.65 31.38
N GLU A 335 -10.67 -52.05 32.32
CA GLU A 335 -10.09 -52.75 33.47
C GLU A 335 -11.03 -52.64 34.68
N GLY A 336 -11.79 -53.70 34.97
CA GLY A 336 -12.76 -53.73 36.07
C GLY A 336 -14.19 -54.07 35.60
N PRO A 337 -15.21 -53.88 36.45
CA PRO A 337 -16.58 -54.27 36.12
C PRO A 337 -17.15 -53.42 34.97
N ALA A 338 -17.65 -54.08 33.92
CA ALA A 338 -18.36 -53.42 32.82
C ALA A 338 -19.63 -52.66 33.28
N SER A 339 -20.14 -52.96 34.47
CA SER A 339 -21.28 -52.26 35.08
C SER A 339 -20.98 -50.82 35.55
N TYR A 340 -19.72 -50.37 35.49
CA TYR A 340 -19.33 -49.03 35.97
C TYR A 340 -19.19 -47.99 34.84
N GLY A 341 -18.98 -48.42 33.58
CA GLY A 341 -18.92 -47.52 32.41
C GLY A 341 -18.39 -48.17 31.14
N THR A 342 -18.25 -47.38 30.07
CA THR A 342 -17.73 -47.77 28.75
C THR A 342 -16.57 -46.88 28.29
N ILE A 343 -15.74 -47.39 27.37
CA ILE A 343 -14.63 -46.67 26.71
C ILE A 343 -14.67 -46.99 25.21
N THR A 344 -14.67 -45.96 24.35
CA THR A 344 -14.61 -46.08 22.88
C THR A 344 -13.51 -45.19 22.28
N ALA A 345 -13.03 -45.51 21.08
CA ALA A 345 -12.02 -44.72 20.37
C ALA A 345 -12.42 -44.52 18.90
N SER A 346 -12.16 -43.33 18.35
CA SER A 346 -12.41 -42.98 16.96
C SER A 346 -11.31 -42.05 16.41
N PRO A 347 -10.78 -42.30 15.20
CA PRO A 347 -11.00 -43.49 14.38
C PRO A 347 -10.35 -44.75 15.01
N THR A 348 -10.78 -45.95 14.59
CA THR A 348 -10.26 -47.24 15.10
C THR A 348 -8.92 -47.66 14.46
N GLY A 349 -8.40 -46.87 13.52
CA GLY A 349 -7.02 -46.95 13.06
C GLY A 349 -6.57 -45.65 12.40
N ALA A 350 -5.32 -45.23 12.63
CA ALA A 350 -4.77 -43.96 12.14
C ALA A 350 -3.24 -43.99 12.00
N ALA A 351 -2.70 -42.99 11.29
CA ALA A 351 -1.27 -42.78 11.15
C ALA A 351 -0.61 -42.24 12.42
N GLU A 352 0.69 -42.48 12.60
CA GLU A 352 1.46 -41.91 13.71
C GLU A 352 1.32 -40.38 13.74
N GLY A 353 0.98 -39.83 14.92
CA GLY A 353 0.75 -38.41 15.14
C GLY A 353 -0.70 -37.95 14.95
N THR A 354 -1.57 -38.75 14.30
CA THR A 354 -2.99 -38.42 14.15
C THR A 354 -3.69 -38.44 15.51
N LEU A 355 -4.55 -37.46 15.76
CA LEU A 355 -5.25 -37.33 17.03
C LEU A 355 -6.41 -38.34 17.12
N ILE A 356 -6.33 -39.28 18.05
CA ILE A 356 -7.40 -40.24 18.34
C ILE A 356 -8.29 -39.67 19.44
N THR A 357 -9.60 -39.64 19.21
CA THR A 357 -10.57 -39.25 20.24
C THR A 357 -11.06 -40.48 20.99
N ILE A 358 -10.85 -40.50 22.30
CA ILE A 358 -11.35 -41.50 23.24
C ILE A 358 -12.55 -40.92 23.97
N THR A 359 -13.66 -41.65 24.03
CA THR A 359 -14.82 -41.28 24.84
C THR A 359 -14.99 -42.27 25.98
N VAL A 360 -15.04 -41.78 27.22
CA VAL A 360 -15.34 -42.56 28.43
C VAL A 360 -16.69 -42.15 28.97
N THR A 361 -17.53 -43.13 29.35
CA THR A 361 -18.90 -42.85 29.80
C THR A 361 -19.23 -43.71 31.02
N PRO A 362 -19.36 -43.11 32.24
CA PRO A 362 -19.81 -43.84 33.42
C PRO A 362 -21.25 -44.32 33.25
N THR A 363 -21.59 -45.47 33.84
CA THR A 363 -22.97 -46.00 33.79
C THR A 363 -23.96 -45.15 34.61
N ASN A 364 -23.51 -44.52 35.71
CA ASN A 364 -24.27 -43.54 36.49
C ASN A 364 -23.35 -42.67 37.39
N GLU A 365 -23.95 -41.75 38.14
CA GLU A 365 -23.29 -40.71 38.96
C GLU A 365 -22.44 -41.22 40.15
N LYS A 366 -22.67 -42.46 40.62
CA LYS A 366 -21.99 -43.06 41.78
C LYS A 366 -20.54 -43.45 41.48
N TYR A 367 -20.20 -43.57 40.20
CA TYR A 367 -18.87 -43.92 39.73
C TYR A 367 -18.24 -42.73 39.00
N ARG A 368 -16.92 -42.67 39.00
CA ARG A 368 -16.18 -41.84 38.05
C ARG A 368 -15.13 -42.68 37.36
N PHE A 369 -14.75 -42.21 36.20
CA PHE A 369 -13.49 -42.63 35.62
C PHE A 369 -12.36 -42.31 36.62
N LYS A 370 -11.46 -43.24 36.90
CA LYS A 370 -10.38 -43.02 37.85
C LYS A 370 -9.31 -42.17 37.17
N ASP A 371 -9.11 -40.96 37.66
CA ASP A 371 -8.08 -40.06 37.13
C ASP A 371 -6.69 -40.71 37.15
N GLY A 372 -5.98 -40.52 36.04
CA GLY A 372 -4.68 -41.14 35.80
C GLY A 372 -4.73 -42.64 35.46
N SER A 373 -5.91 -43.27 35.42
CA SER A 373 -6.03 -44.67 34.99
C SER A 373 -6.13 -44.88 33.48
N LEU A 374 -6.45 -43.83 32.70
CA LEU A 374 -6.50 -43.94 31.25
C LEU A 374 -5.08 -44.03 30.70
N LYS A 375 -4.78 -45.15 30.04
CA LYS A 375 -3.50 -45.41 29.39
C LYS A 375 -3.77 -45.90 27.98
N ALA A 376 -3.18 -45.24 27.00
CA ALA A 376 -3.00 -45.81 25.67
C ALA A 376 -1.71 -46.63 25.69
N VAL A 377 -1.84 -47.96 25.69
CA VAL A 377 -0.72 -48.90 25.81
C VAL A 377 -0.33 -49.37 24.43
N TYR A 378 0.94 -49.27 24.08
CA TYR A 378 1.49 -49.81 22.84
C TYR A 378 2.88 -50.41 23.11
N GLY A 379 3.08 -51.67 22.75
CA GLY A 379 4.26 -52.43 23.19
C GLY A 379 4.40 -52.43 24.72
N SER A 380 5.54 -51.97 25.24
CA SER A 380 5.82 -51.77 26.67
C SER A 380 5.61 -50.33 27.16
N THR A 381 5.13 -49.44 26.30
CA THR A 381 5.01 -48.01 26.58
C THR A 381 3.57 -47.61 26.86
N GLU A 382 3.36 -46.74 27.83
CA GLU A 382 2.05 -46.19 28.19
C GLU A 382 2.03 -44.68 27.95
N ILE A 383 1.14 -44.22 27.07
CA ILE A 383 0.80 -42.80 26.95
C ILE A 383 -0.40 -42.50 27.83
N THR A 384 -0.39 -41.37 28.51
CA THR A 384 -1.56 -40.86 29.23
C THR A 384 -2.32 -39.92 28.29
N PRO A 385 -3.54 -40.26 27.81
CA PRO A 385 -4.29 -39.38 26.93
C PRO A 385 -4.66 -38.05 27.61
N THR A 386 -4.66 -36.98 26.83
CA THR A 386 -4.98 -35.60 27.26
C THR A 386 -6.49 -35.40 27.30
N GLN A 387 -7.04 -34.99 28.42
CA GLN A 387 -8.48 -34.75 28.56
C GLN A 387 -8.92 -33.49 27.79
N ASP A 388 -10.05 -33.56 27.10
CA ASP A 388 -10.72 -32.40 26.51
C ASP A 388 -11.30 -31.52 27.63
N THR A 389 -10.84 -30.27 27.72
CA THR A 389 -11.26 -29.31 28.74
C THR A 389 -12.72 -28.89 28.62
N ALA A 390 -13.32 -28.99 27.43
CA ALA A 390 -14.73 -28.67 27.20
C ALA A 390 -15.65 -29.87 27.46
N ASN A 391 -15.12 -31.11 27.39
CA ASN A 391 -15.89 -32.33 27.56
C ASN A 391 -15.13 -33.33 28.43
N ALA A 392 -15.40 -33.37 29.74
CA ALA A 392 -14.68 -34.22 30.70
C ALA A 392 -14.72 -35.73 30.39
N GLY A 393 -15.65 -36.20 29.54
CA GLY A 393 -15.72 -37.58 29.07
C GLY A 393 -14.91 -37.86 27.80
N LYS A 394 -14.24 -36.87 27.20
CA LYS A 394 -13.43 -37.02 26.00
C LYS A 394 -11.96 -36.83 26.32
N TYR A 395 -11.14 -37.65 25.71
CA TYR A 395 -9.70 -37.60 25.80
C TYR A 395 -9.13 -37.74 24.40
N THR A 396 -7.92 -37.23 24.21
CA THR A 396 -7.21 -37.31 22.96
C THR A 396 -5.78 -37.75 23.19
N PHE A 397 -5.24 -38.53 22.26
CA PHE A 397 -3.82 -38.78 22.22
C PHE A 397 -3.37 -38.83 20.77
N ALA A 398 -2.13 -38.42 20.51
CA ALA A 398 -1.52 -38.63 19.22
C ALA A 398 -1.19 -40.12 19.08
N MET A 399 -1.64 -40.74 17.98
CA MET A 399 -1.41 -42.14 17.71
C MET A 399 0.10 -42.44 17.68
N PRO A 400 0.59 -43.44 18.44
CA PRO A 400 2.01 -43.83 18.41
C PRO A 400 2.34 -44.62 17.15
N ALA A 401 3.63 -44.86 16.93
CA ALA A 401 4.15 -45.69 15.84
C ALA A 401 3.89 -47.22 16.04
N ASN A 402 2.76 -47.60 16.63
CA ASN A 402 2.38 -49.00 16.89
C ASN A 402 0.88 -49.12 17.21
N ASN A 403 0.32 -50.32 17.08
CA ASN A 403 -1.04 -50.61 17.51
C ASN A 403 -1.21 -50.28 19.01
N ALA A 404 -2.29 -49.59 19.35
CA ALA A 404 -2.55 -49.14 20.71
C ALA A 404 -3.78 -49.83 21.30
N THR A 405 -3.71 -50.15 22.58
CA THR A 405 -4.86 -50.59 23.39
C THR A 405 -5.12 -49.55 24.46
N ILE A 406 -6.32 -48.97 24.44
CA ILE A 406 -6.78 -48.07 25.49
C ILE A 406 -7.22 -48.91 26.69
N LYS A 407 -6.68 -48.60 27.86
CA LYS A 407 -7.04 -49.18 29.14
C LYS A 407 -7.46 -48.10 30.09
N GLY A 408 -8.50 -48.36 30.87
CA GLY A 408 -8.95 -47.44 31.90
C GLY A 408 -9.86 -48.14 32.88
N ARG A 409 -9.99 -47.59 34.09
CA ARG A 409 -10.87 -48.14 35.11
C ARG A 409 -11.72 -47.05 35.76
N PHE A 410 -12.88 -47.45 36.29
CA PHE A 410 -13.74 -46.60 37.08
C PHE A 410 -13.54 -46.88 38.58
N GLU A 411 -13.75 -45.88 39.43
CA GLU A 411 -13.74 -46.00 40.89
C GLU A 411 -14.98 -45.36 41.53
N ALA A 412 -15.24 -45.70 42.80
CA ALA A 412 -16.25 -45.04 43.63
C ALA A 412 -15.72 -43.70 44.18
N LYS A 413 -16.55 -42.65 44.24
CA LYS A 413 -16.18 -41.29 44.65
C LYS A 413 -16.18 -41.10 46.18
N ALA A 414 -15.23 -40.31 46.71
CA ALA A 414 -15.35 -39.64 48.02
C ALA A 414 -15.97 -38.24 47.85
N ASP A 415 -16.75 -37.74 48.81
CA ASP A 415 -17.53 -36.50 48.67
C ASP A 415 -16.83 -35.30 49.34
N LEU A 416 -16.39 -34.32 48.54
CA LEU A 416 -15.78 -33.06 49.01
C LEU A 416 -16.59 -31.83 48.55
N SER A 417 -17.82 -32.03 48.10
CA SER A 417 -18.67 -31.01 47.46
C SER A 417 -19.00 -29.79 48.34
N GLY A 418 -18.68 -29.82 49.65
CA GLY A 418 -18.94 -28.72 50.58
C GLY A 418 -17.79 -27.71 50.77
N ILE A 419 -16.62 -27.86 50.12
CA ILE A 419 -15.53 -26.85 50.19
C ILE A 419 -15.80 -25.73 49.18
N THR A 420 -15.79 -24.47 49.62
CA THR A 420 -16.09 -23.29 48.77
C THR A 420 -15.12 -22.14 49.05
N VAL A 421 -14.38 -21.70 48.02
CA VAL A 421 -13.57 -20.47 48.13
C VAL A 421 -14.44 -19.29 47.71
N THR A 422 -14.50 -18.25 48.52
CA THR A 422 -15.32 -17.06 48.25
C THR A 422 -14.42 -15.84 48.03
N LYS A 423 -14.69 -15.08 46.96
CA LYS A 423 -13.97 -13.83 46.67
C LYS A 423 -14.57 -12.68 47.47
N THR A 424 -13.73 -11.78 47.99
CA THR A 424 -14.16 -10.50 48.55
C THR A 424 -13.51 -9.35 47.77
N GLY A 425 -14.32 -8.51 47.12
CA GLY A 425 -13.89 -7.43 46.22
C GLY A 425 -15.04 -6.94 45.32
N THR A 426 -14.78 -5.95 44.47
CA THR A 426 -15.78 -5.40 43.54
C THR A 426 -15.46 -5.80 42.10
N PRO A 427 -16.40 -6.40 41.34
CA PRO A 427 -17.78 -6.73 41.74
C PRO A 427 -17.87 -7.94 42.69
N ALA A 428 -18.98 -8.00 43.44
CA ALA A 428 -19.15 -8.82 44.64
C ALA A 428 -19.37 -10.33 44.40
N VAL A 429 -18.79 -11.10 45.32
CA VAL A 429 -19.07 -12.48 45.80
C VAL A 429 -19.75 -13.46 44.84
N SER A 430 -18.95 -14.39 44.30
CA SER A 430 -19.40 -15.73 43.93
C SER A 430 -18.42 -16.78 44.47
N ALA A 431 -18.89 -18.00 44.69
CA ALA A 431 -18.03 -19.15 44.92
C ALA A 431 -17.11 -19.32 43.71
N LEU A 432 -15.83 -19.60 43.96
CA LEU A 432 -14.93 -19.96 42.89
C LEU A 432 -15.29 -21.34 42.35
N GLU A 433 -15.67 -21.38 41.08
CA GLU A 433 -15.55 -22.60 40.29
C GLU A 433 -14.05 -22.89 40.10
N PRO A 434 -13.63 -24.16 40.22
CA PRO A 434 -14.50 -25.33 40.32
C PRO A 434 -15.00 -25.64 41.74
N VAL A 435 -16.20 -26.22 41.84
CA VAL A 435 -16.58 -27.06 42.99
C VAL A 435 -15.45 -28.07 43.24
N PHE A 436 -14.86 -28.08 44.43
CA PHE A 436 -13.75 -28.98 44.74
C PHE A 436 -14.20 -30.43 44.55
N LYS A 437 -13.55 -31.12 43.62
CA LYS A 437 -13.80 -32.53 43.34
C LYS A 437 -12.70 -33.38 43.97
N ALA A 438 -13.06 -34.59 44.41
CA ALA A 438 -12.13 -35.45 45.14
C ALA A 438 -10.96 -36.01 44.31
N ASP A 439 -10.96 -35.79 43.00
CA ASP A 439 -9.99 -36.27 42.00
C ASP A 439 -8.95 -35.20 41.58
N ILE A 440 -9.27 -33.91 41.62
CA ILE A 440 -8.36 -32.83 41.20
C ILE A 440 -7.55 -32.31 42.39
N VAL A 441 -6.20 -32.38 42.30
CA VAL A 441 -5.27 -31.97 43.37
C VAL A 441 -4.55 -30.64 43.12
N ASN A 442 -4.62 -30.09 41.89
CA ASN A 442 -4.13 -28.76 41.60
C ASN A 442 -5.28 -27.99 40.94
N TYR A 443 -5.60 -26.84 41.51
CA TYR A 443 -6.61 -25.94 41.03
C TYR A 443 -5.93 -24.64 40.65
N GLU A 444 -6.20 -24.16 39.44
CA GLU A 444 -5.85 -22.80 39.05
C GLU A 444 -7.12 -22.00 38.91
N VAL A 445 -7.08 -20.78 39.43
CA VAL A 445 -8.18 -19.84 39.35
C VAL A 445 -7.63 -18.53 38.85
N TYR A 446 -8.27 -17.98 37.82
CA TYR A 446 -8.00 -16.62 37.35
C TYR A 446 -9.01 -15.67 37.97
N VAL A 447 -8.52 -14.60 38.59
CA VAL A 447 -9.38 -13.56 39.14
C VAL A 447 -9.07 -12.23 38.46
N PRO A 448 -10.09 -11.41 38.14
CA PRO A 448 -9.86 -10.07 37.61
C PRO A 448 -8.95 -9.25 38.53
N ASN A 449 -8.19 -8.32 37.96
CA ASN A 449 -7.25 -7.48 38.73
C ASN A 449 -7.89 -6.76 39.93
N GLY A 450 -9.19 -6.43 39.87
CA GLY A 450 -9.94 -5.81 40.97
C GLY A 450 -10.12 -6.68 42.22
N VAL A 451 -9.82 -7.99 42.16
CA VAL A 451 -9.91 -8.92 43.29
C VAL A 451 -8.61 -8.89 44.09
N THR A 452 -8.60 -8.11 45.17
CA THR A 452 -7.40 -7.87 46.00
C THR A 452 -7.29 -8.80 47.21
N ASN A 453 -8.36 -9.51 47.57
CA ASN A 453 -8.40 -10.43 48.70
C ASN A 453 -9.20 -11.70 48.35
N ALA A 454 -8.90 -12.78 49.06
CA ALA A 454 -9.69 -14.01 49.01
C ALA A 454 -9.95 -14.56 50.42
N THR A 455 -11.05 -15.31 50.56
CA THR A 455 -11.47 -15.97 51.79
C THR A 455 -11.78 -17.44 51.48
N ILE A 456 -11.31 -18.36 52.33
CA ILE A 456 -11.55 -19.80 52.16
C ILE A 456 -12.54 -20.28 53.23
N THR A 457 -13.61 -20.94 52.78
CA THR A 457 -14.67 -21.54 53.62
C THR A 457 -14.95 -22.98 53.18
N GLY A 458 -15.54 -23.81 54.04
CA GLY A 458 -15.96 -25.15 53.60
C GLY A 458 -16.53 -26.06 54.68
N THR A 459 -17.18 -27.14 54.27
CA THR A 459 -17.56 -28.31 55.06
C THR A 459 -17.17 -29.56 54.28
N ALA A 460 -16.60 -30.56 54.93
CA ALA A 460 -16.27 -31.84 54.29
C ALA A 460 -17.01 -32.99 54.99
N SER A 461 -17.66 -33.86 54.22
CA SER A 461 -18.42 -35.01 54.71
C SER A 461 -17.91 -36.28 54.06
N ALA A 462 -17.50 -37.26 54.86
CA ALA A 462 -17.23 -38.61 54.37
C ALA A 462 -17.88 -39.62 55.32
N THR A 463 -18.52 -40.65 54.76
CA THR A 463 -19.23 -41.67 55.55
C THR A 463 -18.27 -42.52 56.40
N VAL A 464 -16.94 -42.48 56.18
CA VAL A 464 -15.96 -43.27 56.97
C VAL A 464 -14.52 -42.69 57.08
N ALA A 465 -14.28 -41.38 57.03
CA ALA A 465 -12.89 -40.84 57.10
C ALA A 465 -12.68 -39.62 58.02
N LYS A 466 -11.52 -39.59 58.70
CA LYS A 466 -11.05 -38.45 59.52
C LYS A 466 -10.26 -37.45 58.66
N ILE A 467 -10.79 -36.24 58.51
CA ILE A 467 -10.15 -35.15 57.75
C ILE A 467 -9.28 -34.28 58.67
N THR A 468 -8.04 -34.01 58.27
CA THR A 468 -7.17 -33.01 58.92
C THR A 468 -6.50 -32.19 57.83
N GLY A 469 -6.64 -30.87 57.87
CA GLY A 469 -6.03 -29.98 56.90
C GLY A 469 -5.23 -28.84 57.53
N ASN A 470 -4.08 -28.56 56.94
CA ASN A 470 -3.21 -27.43 57.27
C ASN A 470 -3.14 -26.54 56.01
N VAL A 471 -3.43 -25.24 56.17
CA VAL A 471 -3.20 -24.22 55.14
C VAL A 471 -1.84 -23.60 55.41
N LYS A 472 -0.92 -23.65 54.45
CA LYS A 472 0.40 -22.99 54.58
C LYS A 472 0.47 -21.86 53.55
N TYR A 473 0.54 -20.62 54.03
CA TYR A 473 0.83 -19.43 53.24
C TYR A 473 2.34 -19.17 53.34
N THR A 474 2.98 -18.75 52.26
CA THR A 474 4.31 -18.16 52.33
C THR A 474 4.20 -16.81 53.04
N ASP A 475 4.44 -16.82 54.36
CA ASP A 475 4.72 -15.69 55.28
C ASP A 475 3.73 -15.34 56.41
N ILE A 476 2.61 -16.06 56.60
CA ILE A 476 1.81 -15.93 57.84
C ILE A 476 1.38 -17.31 58.35
N ALA A 477 1.83 -17.66 59.56
CA ALA A 477 1.40 -18.85 60.28
C ALA A 477 0.01 -18.63 60.89
N ALA A 478 -1.06 -18.95 60.14
CA ALA A 478 -2.39 -19.14 60.70
C ALA A 478 -2.78 -20.62 60.55
N VAL A 479 -2.79 -21.35 61.67
CA VAL A 479 -3.18 -22.76 61.74
C VAL A 479 -4.63 -22.84 62.19
N THR A 480 -5.50 -23.47 61.39
CA THR A 480 -6.88 -23.77 61.78
C THR A 480 -7.19 -25.25 61.59
N TYR A 481 -7.81 -25.89 62.60
CA TYR A 481 -8.15 -27.32 62.61
C TYR A 481 -9.62 -27.56 62.24
N TRP A 482 -9.89 -28.66 61.51
CA TRP A 482 -11.24 -29.14 61.18
C TRP A 482 -11.55 -30.44 61.94
N ARG A 483 -12.69 -30.54 62.65
CA ARG A 483 -13.19 -31.80 63.23
C ARG A 483 -14.72 -31.86 63.15
N ASN A 484 -15.25 -33.02 62.75
CA ASN A 484 -16.67 -33.42 62.84
C ASN A 484 -17.70 -32.40 62.32
N GLY A 485 -17.81 -32.29 61.00
CA GLY A 485 -19.03 -31.73 60.35
C GLY A 485 -19.37 -30.27 60.66
N THR A 486 -18.48 -29.49 61.27
CA THR A 486 -18.75 -28.09 61.63
C THR A 486 -17.94 -27.15 60.75
N GLN A 487 -18.60 -26.13 60.20
CA GLN A 487 -18.04 -25.07 59.37
C GLN A 487 -17.03 -24.22 60.16
N VAL A 488 -15.85 -23.95 59.60
CA VAL A 488 -14.87 -23.02 60.17
C VAL A 488 -14.40 -22.06 59.07
N THR A 489 -14.45 -20.75 59.32
CA THR A 489 -13.98 -19.72 58.38
C THR A 489 -12.52 -19.39 58.66
N THR A 490 -11.67 -19.41 57.61
CA THR A 490 -10.30 -18.88 57.68
C THR A 490 -10.28 -17.42 57.23
N GLY A 491 -9.55 -16.54 57.95
CA GLY A 491 -9.53 -15.09 57.74
C GLY A 491 -9.03 -14.63 56.36
N ASN A 492 -9.37 -13.40 55.98
CA ASN A 492 -9.01 -12.78 54.69
C ASN A 492 -7.49 -12.71 54.50
N PHE A 493 -7.02 -13.02 53.28
CA PHE A 493 -5.62 -12.82 52.89
C PHE A 493 -5.52 -12.04 51.57
N ALA A 494 -4.47 -11.24 51.46
CA ALA A 494 -4.22 -10.36 50.31
C ALA A 494 -3.65 -11.14 49.12
N LEU A 495 -4.05 -10.74 47.91
CA LEU A 495 -3.54 -11.28 46.65
C LEU A 495 -2.60 -10.27 45.97
N SER A 496 -1.37 -10.69 45.71
CA SER A 496 -0.45 -10.01 44.81
C SER A 496 -0.91 -10.17 43.35
N VAL A 497 -0.54 -9.23 42.47
CA VAL A 497 -0.75 -9.39 41.02
C VAL A 497 0.10 -10.57 40.53
N GLY A 498 -0.45 -11.42 39.66
CA GLY A 498 0.19 -12.67 39.23
C GLY A 498 -0.18 -13.89 40.11
N PRO A 499 0.65 -14.95 40.13
CA PRO A 499 0.34 -16.21 40.82
C PRO A 499 0.45 -16.09 42.34
N ASN A 500 -0.62 -16.45 43.04
CA ASN A 500 -0.65 -16.59 44.50
C ASN A 500 -0.89 -18.07 44.86
N ILE A 501 0.06 -18.71 45.53
CA ILE A 501 -0.01 -20.15 45.82
C ILE A 501 -0.56 -20.39 47.23
N ILE A 502 -1.59 -21.23 47.32
CA ILE A 502 -2.24 -21.64 48.57
C ILE A 502 -2.28 -23.17 48.60
N THR A 503 -1.63 -23.79 49.59
CA THR A 503 -1.68 -25.24 49.73
C THR A 503 -2.68 -25.64 50.82
N ILE A 504 -3.68 -26.46 50.47
CA ILE A 504 -4.67 -27.07 51.35
C ILE A 504 -4.35 -28.57 51.47
N ARG A 505 -3.97 -29.03 52.65
CA ARG A 505 -3.73 -30.47 52.88
C ARG A 505 -5.01 -31.21 53.28
N VAL A 506 -5.29 -32.40 52.76
CA VAL A 506 -6.44 -33.23 53.20
C VAL A 506 -5.98 -34.69 53.39
N SER A 507 -6.22 -35.25 54.57
CA SER A 507 -5.96 -36.68 54.85
C SER A 507 -7.30 -37.43 54.94
N ALA A 508 -7.42 -38.60 54.31
CA ALA A 508 -8.56 -39.51 54.46
C ALA A 508 -8.04 -40.93 54.73
N ILE A 509 -8.66 -41.67 55.64
CA ILE A 509 -8.26 -43.05 55.97
C ILE A 509 -9.34 -44.00 55.45
N ASP A 510 -8.94 -44.98 54.63
CA ASP A 510 -9.61 -46.29 54.51
C ASP A 510 -8.54 -47.40 54.56
N ALA A 511 -8.94 -48.60 55.00
CA ALA A 511 -8.13 -49.62 55.69
C ALA A 511 -7.08 -50.39 54.87
N ALA A 512 -6.61 -49.89 53.72
CA ALA A 512 -5.56 -50.57 52.94
C ALA A 512 -4.27 -49.75 52.70
N ASP A 513 -4.28 -48.42 52.72
CA ASP A 513 -3.06 -47.64 52.40
C ASP A 513 -2.92 -46.23 53.01
N GLY A 514 -3.93 -45.68 53.71
CA GLY A 514 -3.78 -44.43 54.47
C GLY A 514 -3.34 -43.20 53.65
N ALA A 515 -3.77 -43.11 52.40
CA ALA A 515 -3.30 -42.11 51.44
C ALA A 515 -3.54 -40.64 51.88
N VAL A 516 -2.48 -39.83 51.91
CA VAL A 516 -2.53 -38.37 52.11
C VAL A 516 -2.60 -37.68 50.75
N LYS A 517 -3.54 -36.73 50.57
CA LYS A 517 -3.60 -35.89 49.36
C LYS A 517 -3.33 -34.42 49.69
N ASN A 518 -2.40 -33.80 48.99
CA ASN A 518 -2.19 -32.35 49.03
C ASN A 518 -2.95 -31.71 47.88
N TYR A 519 -3.70 -30.66 48.15
CA TYR A 519 -4.42 -29.88 47.17
C TYR A 519 -3.76 -28.50 47.07
N THR A 520 -3.28 -28.12 45.90
CA THR A 520 -2.71 -26.78 45.65
C THR A 520 -3.73 -25.94 44.92
N LEU A 521 -4.03 -24.75 45.43
CA LEU A 521 -4.81 -23.73 44.75
C LEU A 521 -3.89 -22.57 44.38
N THR A 522 -3.69 -22.34 43.08
CA THR A 522 -3.02 -21.15 42.56
C THR A 522 -4.08 -20.15 42.14
N ILE A 523 -4.14 -19.01 42.81
CA ILE A 523 -4.99 -17.88 42.42
C ILE A 523 -4.13 -16.91 41.61
N ASN A 524 -4.33 -16.91 40.30
CA ASN A 524 -3.70 -15.99 39.36
C ASN A 524 -4.55 -14.72 39.27
N ARG A 525 -4.11 -13.68 39.97
CA ARG A 525 -4.71 -12.36 39.83
C ARG A 525 -4.22 -11.73 38.54
N GLU A 526 -5.16 -11.39 37.65
CA GLU A 526 -4.84 -10.81 36.34
C GLU A 526 -3.98 -9.55 36.48
N TYR A 527 -3.01 -9.40 35.58
CA TYR A 527 -2.33 -8.13 35.37
C TYR A 527 -3.32 -7.07 34.84
N PRO A 528 -3.14 -5.80 35.21
CA PRO A 528 -3.83 -4.70 34.53
C PRO A 528 -3.51 -4.72 33.03
N ASP A 529 -4.41 -4.21 32.20
CA ASP A 529 -4.16 -4.13 30.76
C ASP A 529 -2.89 -3.29 30.54
N PRO A 530 -1.90 -3.81 29.79
CA PRO A 530 -0.60 -3.17 29.68
C PRO A 530 -0.71 -1.89 28.85
N GLN A 531 -0.14 -0.81 29.36
CA GLN A 531 -0.19 0.50 28.74
C GLN A 531 1.15 1.21 28.88
N ILE A 532 1.49 1.98 27.84
CA ILE A 532 2.52 3.01 27.92
C ILE A 532 1.83 4.30 28.39
N SER A 533 2.30 4.86 29.50
CA SER A 533 1.72 6.04 30.15
C SER A 533 2.49 7.33 29.84
N ALA A 534 3.77 7.22 29.46
CA ALA A 534 4.57 8.33 28.98
C ALA A 534 5.56 7.85 27.91
N PHE A 535 5.85 8.70 26.93
CA PHE A 535 6.79 8.42 25.85
C PHE A 535 7.40 9.74 25.38
N ARG A 536 8.74 9.82 25.30
CA ARG A 536 9.45 11.02 24.85
C ARG A 536 10.84 10.68 24.29
N PHE A 537 11.40 11.60 23.52
CA PHE A 537 12.85 11.66 23.28
C PHE A 537 13.43 12.75 24.16
N THR A 538 14.36 12.39 25.03
CA THR A 538 15.08 13.35 25.89
C THR A 538 16.21 14.01 25.10
N ALA A 539 16.42 15.30 25.32
CA ALA A 539 17.47 16.07 24.68
C ALA A 539 18.86 15.49 24.97
N ALA A 540 19.11 15.15 26.23
CA ALA A 540 20.43 14.67 26.67
C ALA A 540 20.82 13.31 26.09
N ASP A 541 19.87 12.38 25.92
CA ASP A 541 20.19 11.01 25.45
C ASP A 541 20.28 10.92 23.92
N ASN A 542 19.81 11.96 23.22
CA ASN A 542 19.61 11.99 21.77
C ASN A 542 20.26 13.21 21.09
N ASP A 543 21.07 14.01 21.78
CA ASP A 543 21.73 15.20 21.23
C ASP A 543 20.75 16.20 20.57
N LEU A 544 19.55 16.34 21.14
CA LEU A 544 18.51 17.26 20.63
C LEU A 544 18.61 18.61 21.33
N THR A 545 18.06 19.66 20.70
CA THR A 545 17.98 20.99 21.32
C THR A 545 16.91 21.10 22.41
N ALA A 546 15.92 20.20 22.42
CA ALA A 546 14.85 20.14 23.41
C ALA A 546 14.24 18.73 23.46
N ASP A 547 13.61 18.39 24.60
CA ASP A 547 12.81 17.18 24.72
C ASP A 547 11.64 17.19 23.72
N ILE A 548 11.38 16.05 23.09
CA ILE A 548 10.22 15.84 22.21
C ILE A 548 9.24 14.94 22.95
N ILE A 549 8.06 15.46 23.28
CA ILE A 549 7.08 14.79 24.14
C ILE A 549 5.98 14.14 23.30
N GLY A 550 5.68 12.87 23.59
CA GLY A 550 4.63 12.12 22.90
C GLY A 550 3.22 12.46 23.38
N THR A 551 2.33 12.72 22.43
CA THR A 551 0.89 12.89 22.65
C THR A 551 0.17 11.58 22.34
N PHE A 552 -0.66 11.11 23.26
CA PHE A 552 -1.32 9.80 23.18
C PHE A 552 -2.74 9.90 22.63
N ASN A 553 -3.08 9.02 21.70
CA ASN A 553 -4.46 8.64 21.43
C ASN A 553 -4.66 7.18 21.86
N GLN A 554 -5.18 7.00 23.07
CA GLN A 554 -5.26 5.69 23.71
C GLN A 554 -6.26 4.74 23.03
N SER A 555 -7.32 5.24 22.38
CA SER A 555 -8.30 4.42 21.67
C SER A 555 -7.78 3.97 20.31
N ALA A 556 -7.06 4.83 19.60
CA ALA A 556 -6.44 4.50 18.32
C ALA A 556 -5.12 3.72 18.47
N GLY A 557 -4.53 3.67 19.67
CA GLY A 557 -3.22 3.06 19.88
C GLY A 557 -2.11 3.80 19.16
N THR A 558 -2.10 5.14 19.23
CA THR A 558 -1.06 5.96 18.57
C THR A 558 -0.38 6.91 19.53
N ILE A 559 0.91 7.17 19.28
CA ILE A 559 1.75 8.14 20.00
C ILE A 559 2.38 9.05 18.96
N LYS A 560 2.06 10.35 19.01
CA LYS A 560 2.59 11.35 18.08
C LYS A 560 3.63 12.23 18.78
N LEU A 561 4.82 12.32 18.22
CA LEU A 561 5.92 13.18 18.69
C LEU A 561 6.19 14.26 17.65
N GLU A 562 5.90 15.52 17.95
CA GLU A 562 6.17 16.63 17.02
C GLU A 562 7.45 17.36 17.40
N VAL A 563 8.41 17.45 16.46
CA VAL A 563 9.66 18.18 16.70
C VAL A 563 9.33 19.67 16.87
N PRO A 564 9.83 20.32 17.95
CA PRO A 564 9.53 21.73 18.18
C PRO A 564 10.21 22.62 17.13
N TYR A 565 9.48 23.67 16.74
CA TYR A 565 9.98 24.76 15.92
C TYR A 565 10.28 25.97 16.80
N ALA A 566 11.48 26.53 16.67
CA ALA A 566 11.95 27.70 17.41
C ALA A 566 12.00 28.94 16.50
N PRO A 567 11.93 30.16 17.06
CA PRO A 567 12.16 31.39 16.29
C PRO A 567 13.53 31.38 15.61
N ASP A 568 13.58 31.69 14.32
CA ASP A 568 14.84 31.68 13.55
C ASP A 568 15.64 32.98 13.67
N GLY A 569 14.98 34.08 14.08
CA GLY A 569 15.55 35.43 14.05
C GLY A 569 15.54 36.08 12.66
N ASN A 570 15.19 35.33 11.60
CA ASN A 570 14.91 35.85 10.28
C ASN A 570 13.42 36.24 10.18
N PRO A 571 13.08 37.52 9.88
CA PRO A 571 11.68 37.95 9.76
C PRO A 571 10.94 37.24 8.63
N ASP A 572 11.65 36.79 7.60
CA ASP A 572 11.10 36.14 6.42
C ASP A 572 10.97 34.61 6.58
N ARG A 573 11.65 34.04 7.57
CA ARG A 573 11.57 32.63 7.99
C ARG A 573 11.32 32.57 9.49
N PRO A 574 10.09 32.87 9.97
CA PRO A 574 9.83 33.16 11.38
C PRO A 574 10.20 32.00 12.33
N LYS A 575 10.13 30.75 11.85
CA LYS A 575 10.43 29.56 12.64
C LYS A 575 11.23 28.55 11.84
N THR A 576 12.06 27.77 12.52
CA THR A 576 12.75 26.62 11.95
C THR A 576 12.91 25.51 12.99
N THR A 577 13.35 24.34 12.55
CA THR A 577 13.75 23.25 13.43
C THR A 577 15.12 22.71 13.03
N LYS A 578 15.78 22.01 13.94
CA LYS A 578 17.15 21.52 13.75
C LYS A 578 17.17 20.14 13.11
N TYR A 579 18.22 19.87 12.33
CA TYR A 579 18.53 18.53 11.87
C TYR A 579 18.82 17.60 13.05
N ILE A 580 18.23 16.41 13.03
CA ILE A 580 18.43 15.35 14.04
C ILE A 580 19.43 14.35 13.47
N ASP A 581 20.70 14.42 13.92
CA ASP A 581 21.79 13.61 13.36
C ASP A 581 21.60 12.10 13.60
N ASN A 582 20.97 11.70 14.71
CA ASN A 582 20.80 10.31 15.13
C ASN A 582 19.38 9.76 14.94
N ILE A 583 18.59 10.32 14.00
CA ILE A 583 17.18 9.93 13.79
C ILE A 583 16.96 8.43 13.58
N THR A 584 17.97 7.72 13.05
CA THR A 584 17.94 6.27 12.81
C THR A 584 18.20 5.43 14.06
N GLN A 585 18.55 6.06 15.19
CA GLN A 585 18.95 5.42 16.45
C GLN A 585 18.41 6.19 17.67
N LEU A 586 17.27 6.88 17.55
CA LEU A 586 16.69 7.63 18.67
C LEU A 586 16.26 6.68 19.79
N LYS A 587 16.66 7.04 21.01
CA LYS A 587 16.38 6.32 22.24
C LYS A 587 15.15 6.90 22.91
N ALA A 588 14.05 6.16 22.86
CA ALA A 588 12.80 6.56 23.49
C ALA A 588 12.86 6.32 25.01
N ALA A 589 12.55 7.34 25.80
CA ALA A 589 12.26 7.21 27.21
C ALA A 589 10.74 7.05 27.39
N PHE A 590 10.33 5.91 27.93
CA PHE A 590 8.93 5.57 28.18
C PHE A 590 8.69 5.06 29.60
N ILE A 591 7.45 5.19 30.06
CA ILE A 591 6.94 4.68 31.33
C ILE A 591 5.75 3.78 31.02
N THR A 592 5.68 2.62 31.67
CA THR A 592 4.54 1.72 31.61
C THR A 592 3.69 1.86 32.87
N ASN A 593 2.41 1.47 32.79
CA ASN A 593 1.52 1.45 33.96
C ASN A 593 1.93 0.43 35.04
N ASP A 594 2.76 -0.55 34.68
CA ASP A 594 3.43 -1.49 35.59
C ASP A 594 4.88 -1.68 35.13
N THR A 595 5.85 -1.53 36.03
CA THR A 595 7.28 -1.67 35.74
C THR A 595 7.69 -3.08 35.31
N ALA A 596 6.86 -4.08 35.60
CA ALA A 596 7.09 -5.45 35.15
C ALA A 596 6.74 -5.66 33.66
N ASN A 597 5.96 -4.76 33.05
CA ASN A 597 5.58 -4.89 31.65
C ASN A 597 6.79 -4.86 30.71
N ILE A 598 6.73 -5.68 29.68
CA ILE A 598 7.79 -5.83 28.68
C ILE A 598 7.39 -5.05 27.43
N VAL A 599 8.25 -4.13 27.00
CA VAL A 599 8.08 -3.35 25.76
C VAL A 599 8.98 -3.93 24.68
N THR A 600 8.44 -4.12 23.47
CA THR A 600 9.17 -4.67 22.33
C THR A 600 8.91 -3.86 21.05
N VAL A 601 9.87 -3.90 20.13
CA VAL A 601 9.74 -3.43 18.74
C VAL A 601 10.27 -4.56 17.85
N ASN A 602 9.46 -5.04 16.91
CA ASN A 602 9.79 -6.19 16.05
C ASN A 602 10.30 -7.42 16.83
N GLY A 603 9.72 -7.69 18.00
CA GLY A 603 10.12 -8.78 18.90
C GLY A 603 11.39 -8.52 19.73
N VAL A 604 12.09 -7.40 19.53
CA VAL A 604 13.27 -7.01 20.30
C VAL A 604 12.85 -6.21 21.53
N THR A 605 13.26 -6.62 22.73
CA THR A 605 12.99 -5.91 23.98
C THR A 605 13.62 -4.51 24.00
N GLN A 606 12.84 -3.53 24.43
CA GLN A 606 13.24 -2.12 24.52
C GLN A 606 13.58 -1.76 25.95
N ALA A 607 14.76 -1.18 26.17
CA ALA A 607 15.15 -0.56 27.42
C ALA A 607 14.93 0.95 27.31
N SER A 608 14.08 1.49 28.19
CA SER A 608 13.72 2.91 28.24
C SER A 608 14.96 3.79 28.34
N GLY A 609 15.10 4.75 27.42
CA GLY A 609 16.24 5.67 27.31
C GLY A 609 17.52 5.07 26.74
N LEU A 610 17.54 3.78 26.39
CA LEU A 610 18.76 3.08 25.98
C LEU A 610 18.68 2.46 24.58
N THR A 611 17.56 1.81 24.23
CA THR A 611 17.42 1.13 22.94
C THR A 611 17.06 2.12 21.84
N GLY A 612 17.92 2.22 20.82
CA GLY A 612 17.74 3.09 19.66
C GLY A 612 16.87 2.46 18.56
N ASN A 613 16.00 3.25 17.93
CA ASN A 613 15.19 2.83 16.79
C ASN A 613 15.22 3.89 15.68
N ASP A 614 14.86 3.48 14.46
CA ASP A 614 14.76 4.37 13.30
C ASP A 614 13.37 4.99 13.19
N PHE A 615 13.29 6.31 13.39
CA PHE A 615 12.04 7.08 13.37
C PHE A 615 11.86 7.92 12.10
N ARG A 616 12.56 7.58 11.01
CA ARG A 616 12.22 8.11 9.67
C ARG A 616 10.86 7.60 9.20
N ARG A 617 10.35 6.52 9.79
CA ARG A 617 9.02 5.94 9.57
C ARG A 617 8.35 5.61 10.90
N ASP A 618 7.09 5.25 10.85
CA ASP A 618 6.33 4.83 12.02
C ASP A 618 6.94 3.56 12.63
N VAL A 619 7.05 3.53 13.97
CA VAL A 619 7.60 2.40 14.72
C VAL A 619 6.50 1.81 15.60
N GLN A 620 6.28 0.50 15.50
CA GLN A 620 5.30 -0.19 16.34
C GLN A 620 5.95 -0.66 17.65
N TYR A 621 5.50 -0.08 18.76
CA TYR A 621 5.86 -0.50 20.11
C TYR A 621 4.76 -1.38 20.70
N THR A 622 5.11 -2.59 21.14
CA THR A 622 4.17 -3.48 21.82
C THR A 622 4.53 -3.60 23.29
N VAL A 623 3.63 -3.18 24.17
CA VAL A 623 3.74 -3.40 25.62
C VAL A 623 2.92 -4.63 25.99
N SER A 624 3.51 -5.53 26.78
CA SER A 624 2.90 -6.79 27.19
C SER A 624 3.08 -7.03 28.67
N THR A 625 2.15 -7.78 29.26
CA THR A 625 2.27 -8.25 30.64
C THR A 625 3.41 -9.26 30.77
N PRO A 626 4.03 -9.43 31.95
CA PRO A 626 5.16 -10.36 32.13
C PRO A 626 4.88 -11.81 31.69
N ASP A 627 3.62 -12.23 31.79
CA ASP A 627 3.15 -13.56 31.40
C ASP A 627 2.76 -13.69 29.91
N GLY A 628 2.87 -12.61 29.15
CA GLY A 628 2.56 -12.55 27.71
C GLY A 628 1.08 -12.66 27.36
N ARG A 629 0.17 -12.69 28.34
CA ARG A 629 -1.26 -12.96 28.09
C ARG A 629 -2.05 -11.75 27.61
N LYS A 630 -1.60 -10.55 27.95
CA LYS A 630 -2.20 -9.30 27.47
C LYS A 630 -1.11 -8.48 26.81
N SER A 631 -1.49 -7.80 25.73
CA SER A 631 -0.60 -6.89 25.01
C SER A 631 -1.37 -5.74 24.38
N LYS A 632 -0.71 -4.60 24.23
CA LYS A 632 -1.23 -3.45 23.49
C LYS A 632 -0.12 -2.90 22.60
N SER A 633 -0.45 -2.64 21.34
CA SER A 633 0.47 -2.02 20.39
C SER A 633 0.19 -0.52 20.25
N TYR A 634 1.26 0.25 20.08
CA TYR A 634 1.26 1.68 19.83
C TYR A 634 2.02 1.96 18.53
N THR A 635 1.36 2.58 17.56
CA THR A 635 2.05 3.17 16.39
C THR A 635 2.65 4.50 16.83
N VAL A 636 3.98 4.57 16.87
CA VAL A 636 4.73 5.74 17.28
C VAL A 636 5.21 6.50 16.04
N THR A 637 4.73 7.72 15.87
CA THR A 637 5.06 8.58 14.73
C THR A 637 5.84 9.79 15.21
N LEU A 638 7.07 9.93 14.71
CA LEU A 638 7.81 11.20 14.78
C LEU A 638 7.38 12.09 13.62
N VAL A 639 7.01 13.33 13.89
CA VAL A 639 6.65 14.35 12.91
C VAL A 639 7.79 15.36 12.85
N SER A 640 8.56 15.27 11.77
CA SER A 640 9.79 16.00 11.48
C SER A 640 9.94 16.12 9.96
N PRO A 641 10.65 17.13 9.45
CA PRO A 641 11.07 17.12 8.04
C PRO A 641 11.80 15.84 7.63
N GLN A 642 12.54 15.20 8.54
CA GLN A 642 13.27 13.94 8.24
C GLN A 642 12.38 12.68 8.26
N SER A 643 11.08 12.79 8.59
CA SER A 643 10.12 11.69 8.62
C SER A 643 8.94 11.86 7.65
N THR A 644 9.05 12.81 6.71
CA THR A 644 8.04 13.04 5.66
C THR A 644 8.00 11.90 4.64
N GLY A 645 9.11 11.16 4.50
CA GLY A 645 9.30 10.11 3.49
C GLY A 645 10.01 10.60 2.22
N LEU A 646 10.27 11.90 2.12
CA LEU A 646 11.07 12.49 1.04
C LEU A 646 12.57 12.38 1.33
N PRO A 647 13.43 12.39 0.30
CA PRO A 647 14.87 12.51 0.50
C PRO A 647 15.25 13.84 1.15
N VAL A 648 16.36 13.84 1.88
CA VAL A 648 16.89 14.99 2.62
C VAL A 648 18.25 15.38 2.06
N ILE A 649 18.45 16.68 1.81
CA ILE A 649 19.75 17.26 1.47
C ILE A 649 20.17 18.19 2.61
N LYS A 650 21.27 17.84 3.29
CA LYS A 650 21.91 18.65 4.33
C LYS A 650 23.08 19.40 3.73
N ILE A 651 23.10 20.72 3.90
CA ILE A 651 24.09 21.63 3.33
C ILE A 651 24.65 22.45 4.49
N ASP A 652 25.94 22.26 4.78
CA ASP A 652 26.64 23.04 5.82
C ASP A 652 27.71 23.88 5.14
N THR A 653 27.54 25.20 5.11
CA THR A 653 28.53 26.12 4.54
C THR A 653 29.73 26.25 5.47
N GLN A 654 30.89 26.50 4.89
CA GLN A 654 32.11 26.70 5.66
C GLN A 654 31.92 27.89 6.61
N ASN A 655 32.19 27.66 7.90
CA ASN A 655 31.98 28.64 8.97
C ASN A 655 30.54 29.18 9.07
N TYR A 656 29.54 28.42 8.59
CA TYR A 656 28.14 28.84 8.53
C TYR A 656 27.91 30.15 7.76
N GLN A 657 28.75 30.43 6.76
CA GLN A 657 28.64 31.61 5.90
C GLN A 657 27.27 31.65 5.19
N GLU A 658 26.67 32.84 5.15
CA GLU A 658 25.43 33.12 4.39
C GLU A 658 25.69 33.10 2.87
N ILE A 659 24.68 32.70 2.11
CA ILE A 659 24.73 32.66 0.64
C ILE A 659 24.02 33.90 0.11
N THR A 660 24.80 34.92 -0.26
CA THR A 660 24.28 36.25 -0.63
C THR A 660 24.48 36.61 -2.10
N ASP A 661 25.10 35.74 -2.89
CA ASP A 661 25.54 36.03 -4.25
C ASP A 661 25.13 34.94 -5.25
N LYS A 662 24.91 35.33 -6.51
CA LYS A 662 24.51 34.44 -7.60
C LYS A 662 25.67 33.98 -8.48
N GLU A 663 26.87 34.51 -8.31
CA GLU A 663 28.06 34.17 -9.11
C GLU A 663 29.18 33.60 -8.23
N ILE A 664 29.32 34.10 -7.01
CA ILE A 664 30.35 33.66 -6.07
C ILE A 664 29.86 32.42 -5.30
N TYR A 665 30.55 31.30 -5.51
CA TYR A 665 30.29 30.07 -4.76
C TYR A 665 30.89 30.12 -3.35
N VAL A 666 30.10 29.65 -2.38
CA VAL A 666 30.49 29.40 -1.00
C VAL A 666 30.86 27.92 -0.85
N LYS A 667 32.00 27.63 -0.20
CA LYS A 667 32.42 26.26 0.09
C LYS A 667 31.47 25.60 1.10
N THR A 668 31.13 24.33 0.89
CA THR A 668 30.13 23.62 1.69
C THR A 668 30.39 22.10 1.75
N ASN A 669 29.81 21.45 2.75
CA ASN A 669 29.60 20.00 2.78
C ASN A 669 28.16 19.71 2.38
N ILE A 670 27.95 18.85 1.39
CA ILE A 670 26.62 18.40 0.97
C ILE A 670 26.46 16.92 1.31
N SER A 671 25.44 16.59 2.10
CA SER A 671 25.06 15.21 2.42
C SER A 671 23.66 14.93 1.92
N VAL A 672 23.46 13.74 1.36
CA VAL A 672 22.18 13.29 0.81
C VAL A 672 21.74 12.05 1.58
N PHE A 673 20.47 12.01 1.96
CA PHE A 673 19.86 10.89 2.65
C PHE A 673 18.54 10.54 1.97
N ASP A 674 18.41 9.30 1.51
CA ASP A 674 17.19 8.81 0.88
C ASP A 674 16.60 7.69 1.76
N PRO A 675 15.42 7.91 2.39
CA PRO A 675 14.78 6.90 3.23
C PRO A 675 14.26 5.71 2.43
N ASN A 676 14.05 5.86 1.12
CA ASN A 676 13.48 4.85 0.23
C ASN A 676 14.56 4.03 -0.48
N ASN A 677 15.76 4.61 -0.68
CA ASN A 677 16.91 3.89 -1.21
C ASN A 677 18.23 4.40 -0.63
N THR A 678 18.73 3.70 0.39
CA THR A 678 19.97 4.09 1.09
C THR A 678 21.22 4.05 0.20
N SER A 679 21.19 3.38 -0.96
CA SER A 679 22.32 3.41 -1.91
C SER A 679 22.58 4.78 -2.54
N TYR A 680 21.58 5.67 -2.53
CA TYR A 680 21.73 7.07 -2.95
C TYR A 680 22.19 8.00 -1.82
N SER A 681 22.37 7.47 -0.60
CA SER A 681 22.78 8.29 0.54
C SER A 681 24.29 8.41 0.65
N PHE A 682 24.80 9.61 0.89
CA PHE A 682 26.22 9.88 1.11
C PHE A 682 26.43 11.10 2.01
N VAL A 683 27.63 11.19 2.59
CA VAL A 683 28.05 12.30 3.45
C VAL A 683 29.38 12.83 2.93
N HIS A 684 29.43 14.10 2.55
CA HIS A 684 30.69 14.78 2.25
C HIS A 684 31.19 15.59 3.45
N THR A 685 32.51 15.69 3.56
CA THR A 685 33.22 16.47 4.58
C THR A 685 34.38 17.23 3.94
N GLY A 686 35.02 18.14 4.68
CA GLY A 686 36.21 18.86 4.20
C GLY A 686 35.95 20.04 3.25
N TYR A 687 34.70 20.42 3.03
CA TYR A 687 34.27 21.59 2.26
C TYR A 687 34.72 21.58 0.79
N GLY A 688 34.69 20.39 0.16
CA GLY A 688 35.03 20.19 -1.25
C GLY A 688 33.90 20.59 -2.23
N ASP A 689 32.68 20.73 -1.74
CA ASP A 689 31.51 21.14 -2.53
C ASP A 689 31.28 22.65 -2.44
N GLU A 690 30.37 23.14 -3.26
CA GLU A 690 30.13 24.56 -3.51
C GLU A 690 28.62 24.84 -3.64
N ILE A 691 28.16 25.98 -3.13
CA ILE A 691 26.79 26.46 -3.29
C ILE A 691 26.75 27.95 -3.61
N ARG A 692 25.82 28.37 -4.48
CA ARG A 692 25.52 29.79 -4.74
C ARG A 692 24.03 30.02 -4.96
N GLY A 693 23.62 31.27 -4.90
CA GLY A 693 22.29 31.69 -5.34
C GLY A 693 22.06 31.47 -6.82
N ARG A 694 20.78 31.44 -7.22
CA ARG A 694 20.38 31.46 -8.63
C ARG A 694 19.06 32.21 -8.83
N GLY A 695 18.66 32.32 -10.10
CA GLY A 695 17.39 32.94 -10.48
C GLY A 695 17.46 34.46 -10.58
N ASN A 696 16.39 35.04 -11.10
CA ASN A 696 16.26 36.50 -11.28
C ASN A 696 15.32 37.05 -10.20
N VAL A 697 14.03 37.15 -10.48
CA VAL A 697 13.04 37.62 -9.51
C VAL A 697 12.97 36.70 -8.29
N THR A 698 13.12 35.38 -8.46
CA THR A 698 13.12 34.42 -7.35
C THR A 698 14.29 34.61 -6.38
N TRP A 699 15.40 35.23 -6.81
CA TRP A 699 16.51 35.57 -5.92
C TRP A 699 16.16 36.71 -4.96
N THR A 700 15.18 37.56 -5.26
CA THR A 700 14.79 38.65 -4.36
C THR A 700 13.81 38.19 -3.27
N GLN A 701 13.37 36.93 -3.30
CA GLN A 701 12.37 36.39 -2.37
C GLN A 701 12.98 35.88 -1.06
N PRO A 702 12.20 35.84 0.05
CA PRO A 702 12.55 35.16 1.30
C PRO A 702 13.25 33.81 1.15
N LYS A 703 12.58 32.87 0.47
CA LYS A 703 13.07 31.51 0.26
C LYS A 703 13.87 31.46 -1.04
N LYS A 704 15.20 31.48 -0.91
CA LYS A 704 16.13 31.57 -2.04
C LYS A 704 16.30 30.22 -2.77
N PRO A 705 16.29 30.18 -4.10
CA PRO A 705 16.73 29.01 -4.87
C PRO A 705 18.26 28.96 -4.98
N TYR A 706 18.81 27.75 -5.11
CA TYR A 706 20.25 27.53 -5.11
C TYR A 706 20.74 26.70 -6.29
N ARG A 707 22.01 26.91 -6.66
CA ARG A 707 22.78 25.98 -7.48
C ARG A 707 23.85 25.35 -6.60
N ILE A 708 23.83 24.02 -6.51
CA ILE A 708 24.85 23.24 -5.80
C ILE A 708 25.84 22.65 -6.79
N LYS A 709 27.09 22.53 -6.39
CA LYS A 709 28.18 22.01 -7.21
C LYS A 709 29.08 21.12 -6.37
N PHE A 710 29.18 19.86 -6.74
CA PHE A 710 30.03 18.88 -6.10
C PHE A 710 31.47 18.96 -6.60
N GLY A 711 32.42 18.63 -5.72
CA GLY A 711 33.84 18.53 -6.09
C GLY A 711 34.05 17.53 -7.25
N GLU A 712 33.35 16.41 -7.20
CA GLU A 712 33.29 15.40 -8.28
C GLU A 712 31.87 15.10 -8.74
N LYS A 713 31.72 14.50 -9.93
CA LYS A 713 30.39 14.18 -10.48
C LYS A 713 29.65 13.23 -9.53
N GLN A 714 28.44 13.62 -9.11
CA GLN A 714 27.56 12.80 -8.28
C GLN A 714 26.29 12.42 -9.05
N SER A 715 25.88 11.15 -8.92
CA SER A 715 24.56 10.68 -9.33
C SER A 715 23.60 10.86 -8.17
N LEU A 716 22.57 11.69 -8.35
CA LEU A 716 21.53 11.91 -7.34
C LEU A 716 20.30 11.11 -7.75
N PHE A 717 19.79 10.26 -6.85
CA PHE A 717 18.54 9.51 -7.03
C PHE A 717 18.45 8.69 -8.33
N GLY A 718 19.59 8.19 -8.81
CA GLY A 718 19.68 7.39 -10.04
C GLY A 718 19.80 8.21 -11.32
N LEU A 719 19.84 9.54 -11.23
CA LEU A 719 20.02 10.43 -12.37
C LEU A 719 21.46 10.41 -12.88
N THR A 720 21.66 10.82 -14.13
CA THR A 720 22.99 10.86 -14.75
C THR A 720 23.95 11.72 -13.93
N ALA A 721 25.13 11.19 -13.61
CA ALA A 721 26.07 11.85 -12.72
C ALA A 721 26.56 13.20 -13.28
N ALA A 722 26.45 14.25 -12.46
CA ALA A 722 26.83 15.61 -12.81
C ALA A 722 27.49 16.34 -11.64
N LYS A 723 28.32 17.34 -11.95
CA LYS A 723 28.93 18.20 -10.90
C LYS A 723 27.92 19.20 -10.34
N SER A 724 27.04 19.77 -11.16
CA SER A 724 26.12 20.84 -10.73
C SER A 724 24.67 20.44 -10.81
N TRP A 725 23.88 20.80 -9.80
CA TRP A 725 22.43 20.57 -9.71
C TRP A 725 21.74 21.82 -9.19
N VAL A 726 20.41 21.92 -9.33
CA VAL A 726 19.66 23.08 -8.86
C VAL A 726 18.58 22.68 -7.88
N LEU A 727 18.36 23.55 -6.89
CA LEU A 727 17.31 23.47 -5.91
C LEU A 727 16.37 24.64 -6.14
N LEU A 728 15.20 24.36 -6.70
CA LEU A 728 14.15 25.35 -6.94
C LEU A 728 13.28 25.49 -5.69
N ALA A 729 13.09 26.73 -5.23
CA ALA A 729 12.45 27.03 -3.95
C ALA A 729 10.92 26.92 -3.97
N GLY A 730 10.29 27.10 -5.15
CA GLY A 730 8.84 27.10 -5.31
C GLY A 730 8.13 28.18 -4.48
N TYR A 731 8.71 29.38 -4.34
CA TYR A 731 8.20 30.38 -3.39
C TYR A 731 6.83 30.96 -3.75
N TYR A 732 6.54 31.18 -5.04
CA TYR A 732 5.33 31.89 -5.50
C TYR A 732 4.09 31.02 -5.67
N GLY A 733 4.25 29.73 -5.92
CA GLY A 733 3.13 28.83 -6.23
C GLY A 733 3.49 27.36 -6.01
N GLY A 734 4.38 27.09 -5.03
CA GLY A 734 4.88 25.75 -4.75
C GLY A 734 5.90 25.26 -5.77
N VAL A 735 6.42 24.06 -5.54
CA VAL A 735 7.32 23.37 -6.50
C VAL A 735 6.55 22.59 -7.56
N PHE A 736 5.22 22.49 -7.42
CA PHE A 736 4.39 21.56 -8.18
C PHE A 736 4.11 22.02 -9.60
N THR A 737 4.12 23.33 -9.83
CA THR A 737 4.00 23.92 -11.17
C THR A 737 5.12 23.41 -12.08
N ASP A 738 6.36 23.48 -11.62
CA ASP A 738 7.53 22.93 -12.35
C ASP A 738 7.46 21.40 -12.46
N VAL A 739 7.05 20.69 -11.41
CA VAL A 739 6.91 19.22 -11.42
C VAL A 739 5.95 18.75 -12.51
N VAL A 740 4.77 19.37 -12.64
CA VAL A 740 3.78 18.97 -13.64
C VAL A 740 4.27 19.31 -15.06
N GLY A 741 4.92 20.46 -15.24
CA GLY A 741 5.58 20.80 -16.51
C GLY A 741 6.63 19.75 -16.93
N PHE A 742 7.51 19.37 -16.02
CA PHE A 742 8.54 18.34 -16.27
C PHE A 742 7.96 16.94 -16.49
N GLU A 743 6.85 16.60 -15.84
CA GLU A 743 6.13 15.37 -16.14
C GLU A 743 5.53 15.38 -17.56
N LEU A 744 5.04 16.51 -18.04
CA LEU A 744 4.61 16.63 -19.43
C LEU A 744 5.80 16.44 -20.38
N GLU A 745 6.95 17.06 -20.13
CA GLU A 745 8.16 16.82 -20.95
C GLU A 745 8.51 15.33 -21.08
N LYS A 746 8.45 14.61 -19.96
CA LYS A 746 8.67 13.17 -19.92
C LYS A 746 7.61 12.41 -20.73
N ARG A 747 6.32 12.75 -20.58
CA ARG A 747 5.22 12.10 -21.34
C ARG A 747 5.34 12.34 -22.84
N PHE A 748 5.73 13.54 -23.24
CA PHE A 748 6.03 13.89 -24.63
C PHE A 748 7.29 13.22 -25.16
N ASN A 749 8.07 12.57 -24.29
CA ASN A 749 9.32 11.89 -24.61
C ASN A 749 10.28 12.81 -25.34
N LEU A 750 10.45 14.03 -24.81
CA LEU A 750 11.41 14.97 -25.37
C LEU A 750 12.81 14.34 -25.39
N PRO A 751 13.67 14.65 -26.38
CA PRO A 751 15.05 14.14 -26.42
C PRO A 751 15.84 14.49 -25.16
N PHE A 752 15.52 15.66 -24.59
CA PHE A 752 16.01 16.14 -23.32
C PHE A 752 14.81 16.62 -22.51
N TYR A 753 14.70 16.22 -21.25
CA TYR A 753 13.70 16.70 -20.31
C TYR A 753 14.30 16.79 -18.91
N ASN A 754 13.70 17.62 -18.08
CA ASN A 754 14.10 17.77 -16.69
C ASN A 754 13.49 16.69 -15.82
N HIS A 755 14.27 16.13 -14.89
CA HIS A 755 13.75 15.23 -13.87
C HIS A 755 13.26 16.04 -12.68
N TYR A 756 12.36 15.45 -11.90
CA TYR A 756 11.86 16.07 -10.67
C TYR A 756 12.09 15.17 -9.48
N THR A 757 12.75 15.68 -8.44
CA THR A 757 12.79 15.06 -7.12
C THR A 757 12.57 16.10 -6.05
N ILE A 758 11.49 15.97 -5.29
CA ILE A 758 11.19 16.88 -4.18
C ILE A 758 12.00 16.42 -2.97
N VAL A 759 12.74 17.33 -2.37
CA VAL A 759 13.67 17.05 -1.27
C VAL A 759 13.48 18.02 -0.12
N GLU A 760 13.71 17.54 1.10
CA GLU A 760 13.79 18.38 2.29
C GLU A 760 15.19 18.97 2.42
N VAL A 761 15.32 20.29 2.56
CA VAL A 761 16.63 20.93 2.64
C VAL A 761 16.89 21.42 4.06
N PHE A 762 18.06 21.05 4.59
CA PHE A 762 18.64 21.66 5.78
C PHE A 762 19.85 22.48 5.39
N LEU A 763 19.86 23.76 5.78
CA LEU A 763 20.97 24.68 5.55
C LEU A 763 21.54 25.12 6.90
N ASN A 764 22.82 24.84 7.14
CA ASN A 764 23.53 25.16 8.38
C ASN A 764 22.80 24.61 9.63
N GLY A 765 22.39 23.34 9.54
CA GLY A 765 21.62 22.64 10.57
C GLY A 765 20.17 23.09 10.76
N ASN A 766 19.69 24.12 10.06
CA ASN A 766 18.31 24.61 10.13
C ASN A 766 17.48 24.08 8.96
N TYR A 767 16.27 23.62 9.24
CA TYR A 767 15.32 23.28 8.19
C TYR A 767 14.99 24.51 7.35
N ASN A 768 15.04 24.35 6.03
CA ASN A 768 14.92 25.41 5.05
C ASN A 768 13.71 25.20 4.11
N GLY A 769 12.82 24.25 4.41
CA GLY A 769 11.69 23.89 3.56
C GLY A 769 12.02 22.81 2.52
N HIS A 770 11.00 22.36 1.79
CA HIS A 770 11.22 21.49 0.64
C HIS A 770 11.69 22.27 -0.59
N TYR A 771 12.39 21.60 -1.50
CA TYR A 771 12.85 22.14 -2.78
C TYR A 771 12.63 21.11 -3.88
N LEU A 772 12.53 21.56 -5.12
CA LEU A 772 12.63 20.69 -6.28
C LEU A 772 14.10 20.60 -6.71
N LEU A 773 14.68 19.41 -6.57
CA LEU A 773 15.96 19.07 -7.16
C LEU A 773 15.74 18.69 -8.62
N THR A 774 16.48 19.34 -9.52
CA THR A 774 16.47 19.04 -10.96
C THR A 774 17.81 19.42 -11.61
N GLU A 775 17.97 19.07 -12.88
CA GLU A 775 19.07 19.52 -13.72
C GLU A 775 18.98 21.02 -14.05
N GLN A 776 20.14 21.68 -14.19
CA GLN A 776 20.20 22.97 -14.87
C GLN A 776 20.02 22.75 -16.38
N VAL A 777 19.34 23.66 -17.08
CA VAL A 777 19.35 23.70 -18.56
C VAL A 777 20.74 24.12 -19.02
N GLN A 778 21.55 23.15 -19.44
CA GLN A 778 22.92 23.35 -19.90
C GLN A 778 23.38 22.17 -20.76
N VAL A 779 24.44 22.39 -21.54
CA VAL A 779 25.09 21.33 -22.30
C VAL A 779 25.83 20.38 -21.36
N ALA A 780 25.42 19.11 -21.34
CA ALA A 780 26.08 18.02 -20.61
C ALA A 780 25.42 16.67 -20.94
N LYS A 781 26.15 15.57 -20.66
CA LYS A 781 25.60 14.22 -20.65
C LYS A 781 24.43 14.10 -19.66
N GLY A 782 23.32 13.50 -20.11
CA GLY A 782 22.09 13.36 -19.31
C GLY A 782 21.26 14.64 -19.19
N ARG A 783 21.62 15.68 -19.97
CA ARG A 783 20.90 16.95 -20.14
C ARG A 783 20.78 17.19 -21.64
N ILE A 784 21.00 18.42 -22.10
CA ILE A 784 21.18 18.73 -23.51
C ILE A 784 22.53 18.16 -23.94
N ASN A 785 22.53 16.91 -24.41
CA ASN A 785 23.73 16.15 -24.72
C ASN A 785 24.17 16.40 -26.18
N ILE A 786 24.67 17.62 -26.43
CA ILE A 786 25.23 18.08 -27.70
C ILE A 786 26.74 18.35 -27.56
N ASN A 787 27.45 18.49 -28.68
CA ASN A 787 28.87 18.86 -28.69
C ASN A 787 29.03 20.36 -28.41
N ASP A 788 29.67 20.75 -27.31
CA ASP A 788 29.80 22.14 -26.88
C ASP A 788 30.78 22.99 -27.72
N GLN A 789 31.50 22.39 -28.68
CA GLN A 789 32.36 23.08 -29.64
C GLN A 789 31.80 23.14 -31.06
N GLU A 790 31.06 22.11 -31.49
CA GLU A 790 30.56 21.97 -32.87
C GLU A 790 29.07 22.30 -33.01
N ASP A 791 28.34 22.32 -31.89
CA ASP A 791 26.92 22.60 -31.79
C ASP A 791 26.70 23.89 -31.00
N PHE A 792 25.45 24.37 -30.93
CA PHE A 792 25.12 25.50 -30.06
C PHE A 792 23.85 25.29 -29.25
N LEU A 793 23.80 26.00 -28.12
CA LEU A 793 22.62 26.19 -27.27
C LEU A 793 22.44 27.69 -27.03
N VAL A 794 21.23 28.19 -27.26
CA VAL A 794 20.84 29.56 -26.97
C VAL A 794 19.62 29.61 -26.06
N GLN A 795 19.50 30.68 -25.28
CA GLN A 795 18.29 31.04 -24.54
C GLN A 795 17.69 32.28 -25.19
N ILE A 796 16.38 32.30 -25.37
CA ILE A 796 15.59 33.48 -25.68
C ILE A 796 14.98 33.96 -24.36
N ASP A 797 15.29 35.20 -23.97
CA ASP A 797 14.81 35.78 -22.71
C ASP A 797 14.77 37.31 -22.78
N ALA A 798 13.64 37.92 -22.39
CA ALA A 798 13.47 39.36 -22.39
C ALA A 798 14.45 40.11 -21.47
N TYR A 799 14.98 39.46 -20.42
CA TYR A 799 15.96 40.08 -19.52
C TYR A 799 17.22 40.51 -20.27
N TYR A 800 17.63 39.77 -21.31
CA TYR A 800 18.77 40.10 -22.16
C TYR A 800 20.02 40.49 -21.34
N ASP A 801 20.30 39.76 -20.26
CA ASP A 801 21.22 40.18 -19.18
C ASP A 801 22.53 39.38 -19.15
N GLU A 802 22.68 38.34 -19.97
CA GLU A 802 23.89 37.51 -20.07
C GLU A 802 24.65 37.73 -21.39
N ASP A 803 25.95 38.02 -21.34
CA ASP A 803 26.79 38.07 -22.53
C ASP A 803 27.45 36.69 -22.77
N PRO A 804 27.63 36.26 -24.03
CA PRO A 804 27.31 36.99 -25.26
C PRO A 804 25.85 36.86 -25.68
N ARG A 805 25.31 37.92 -26.29
CA ARG A 805 23.91 38.02 -26.71
C ARG A 805 23.73 38.87 -27.95
N PHE A 806 22.65 38.64 -28.69
CA PHE A 806 22.24 39.42 -29.86
C PHE A 806 20.73 39.55 -29.98
N ARG A 807 20.27 40.55 -30.74
CA ARG A 807 18.88 40.62 -31.20
C ARG A 807 18.76 40.22 -32.65
N THR A 808 17.72 39.46 -32.97
CA THR A 808 17.43 39.09 -34.38
C THR A 808 16.94 40.30 -35.17
N SER A 809 17.23 40.34 -36.48
CA SER A 809 16.99 41.54 -37.29
C SER A 809 15.51 41.85 -37.59
N LYS A 810 14.60 40.87 -37.47
CA LYS A 810 13.18 41.02 -37.84
C LYS A 810 12.24 41.05 -36.66
N TYR A 811 12.38 40.07 -35.78
CA TYR A 811 11.53 39.94 -34.59
C TYR A 811 12.13 40.60 -33.34
N SER A 812 13.37 41.11 -33.42
CA SER A 812 14.09 41.67 -32.25
C SER A 812 14.21 40.69 -31.08
N LEU A 813 14.15 39.38 -31.36
CA LEU A 813 14.24 38.31 -30.34
C LEU A 813 15.54 38.48 -29.55
N PRO A 814 15.49 38.59 -28.21
CA PRO A 814 16.65 38.67 -27.35
C PRO A 814 17.27 37.28 -27.16
N VAL A 815 18.43 37.03 -27.76
CA VAL A 815 19.09 35.72 -27.75
C VAL A 815 20.40 35.79 -26.98
N MET A 816 20.59 34.94 -25.97
CA MET A 816 21.84 34.76 -25.23
C MET A 816 22.46 33.42 -25.61
N ILE A 817 23.77 33.41 -25.84
CA ILE A 817 24.53 32.23 -26.23
C ILE A 817 24.97 31.51 -24.95
N LYS A 818 24.45 30.30 -24.73
CA LYS A 818 24.81 29.45 -23.59
C LYS A 818 25.92 28.45 -23.90
N SER A 819 25.97 28.00 -25.15
CA SER A 819 27.04 27.15 -25.68
C SER A 819 27.24 27.47 -27.16
N PRO A 820 28.48 27.53 -27.68
CA PRO A 820 29.75 27.43 -26.94
C PRO A 820 29.92 28.55 -25.90
N GLU A 821 30.70 28.29 -24.84
CA GLU A 821 31.09 29.33 -23.88
C GLU A 821 32.07 30.29 -24.58
N LEU A 822 31.57 31.44 -25.02
CA LEU A 822 32.35 32.44 -25.73
C LEU A 822 32.93 33.45 -24.73
N GLY A 823 34.27 33.50 -24.64
CA GLY A 823 34.96 34.49 -23.81
C GLY A 823 34.92 35.91 -24.40
N THR A 824 35.40 36.90 -23.64
CA THR A 824 35.45 38.32 -24.05
C THR A 824 36.26 38.59 -25.32
N ASN A 825 37.07 37.63 -25.78
CA ASN A 825 37.88 37.71 -26.99
C ASN A 825 37.32 36.91 -28.18
N ALA A 826 36.06 36.44 -28.10
CA ALA A 826 35.43 35.70 -29.19
C ALA A 826 35.46 36.51 -30.50
N ASN A 827 35.92 35.89 -31.58
CA ASN A 827 36.04 36.54 -32.87
C ASN A 827 34.68 36.56 -33.61
N ALA A 828 34.60 37.36 -34.67
CA ALA A 828 33.37 37.51 -35.44
C ALA A 828 32.84 36.20 -36.03
N ALA A 829 33.70 35.22 -36.35
CA ALA A 829 33.27 33.93 -36.88
C ALA A 829 32.61 33.06 -35.81
N GLU A 830 33.18 32.99 -34.60
CA GLU A 830 32.61 32.26 -33.46
C GLU A 830 31.25 32.81 -33.05
N TYR A 831 31.10 34.14 -33.06
CA TYR A 831 29.83 34.79 -32.78
C TYR A 831 28.80 34.56 -33.91
N ASN A 832 29.23 34.66 -35.18
CA ASN A 832 28.35 34.49 -36.33
C ASN A 832 27.93 33.03 -36.57
N PHE A 833 28.70 32.06 -36.06
CA PHE A 833 28.33 30.64 -36.07
C PHE A 833 26.96 30.39 -35.44
N VAL A 834 26.66 31.05 -34.32
CA VAL A 834 25.34 30.96 -33.64
C VAL A 834 24.36 31.99 -34.19
N ARG A 835 24.82 33.22 -34.42
CA ARG A 835 23.95 34.33 -34.82
C ARG A 835 23.32 34.15 -36.21
N ASN A 836 24.05 33.60 -37.17
CA ASN A 836 23.57 33.51 -38.56
C ASN A 836 22.39 32.53 -38.71
N PRO A 837 22.44 31.28 -38.21
CA PRO A 837 21.32 30.34 -38.31
C PRO A 837 20.01 30.87 -37.70
N ILE A 838 20.07 31.50 -36.52
CA ILE A 838 18.90 32.07 -35.86
C ILE A 838 18.34 33.28 -36.64
N ASN A 839 19.22 34.13 -37.19
CA ASN A 839 18.78 35.21 -38.08
C ASN A 839 18.20 34.69 -39.39
N GLU A 840 18.73 33.62 -39.96
CA GLU A 840 18.20 33.01 -41.18
C GLU A 840 16.77 32.51 -40.95
N LEU A 841 16.55 31.75 -39.87
CA LEU A 841 15.22 31.28 -39.46
C LEU A 841 14.25 32.46 -39.30
N THR A 842 14.59 33.42 -38.45
CA THR A 842 13.73 34.59 -38.20
C THR A 842 13.50 35.45 -39.45
N ASN A 843 14.48 35.56 -40.34
CA ASN A 843 14.31 36.28 -41.59
C ASN A 843 13.34 35.56 -42.54
N LYS A 844 13.43 34.22 -42.68
CA LYS A 844 12.47 33.44 -43.46
C LYS A 844 11.06 33.51 -42.88
N MET A 845 10.91 33.39 -41.56
CA MET A 845 9.60 33.50 -40.90
C MET A 845 8.91 34.85 -41.20
N ALA A 846 9.69 35.94 -41.28
CA ALA A 846 9.19 37.29 -41.55
C ALA A 846 8.95 37.62 -43.05
N GLN A 847 9.28 36.73 -43.98
CA GLN A 847 9.06 36.97 -45.41
C GLN A 847 7.59 36.86 -45.79
N SER A 848 7.18 37.62 -46.82
CA SER A 848 5.84 37.52 -47.41
C SER A 848 5.60 36.22 -48.17
N THR A 849 6.66 35.49 -48.55
CA THR A 849 6.61 34.18 -49.21
C THR A 849 6.46 33.01 -48.23
N PHE A 850 6.42 33.28 -46.92
CA PHE A 850 6.10 32.27 -45.91
C PHE A 850 4.68 31.70 -46.16
N PRO A 851 4.44 30.39 -45.95
CA PRO A 851 5.38 29.38 -45.45
C PRO A 851 6.24 28.69 -46.53
N GLU A 852 6.00 28.94 -47.82
CA GLU A 852 6.66 28.26 -48.96
C GLU A 852 8.02 28.87 -49.34
N ASN A 853 8.87 29.13 -48.36
CA ASN A 853 10.19 29.74 -48.54
C ASN A 853 11.35 28.89 -47.96
N GLY A 854 11.08 27.63 -47.64
CA GLY A 854 12.06 26.66 -47.14
C GLY A 854 12.43 26.83 -45.65
N TYR A 855 11.64 27.55 -44.85
CA TYR A 855 11.91 27.67 -43.41
C TYR A 855 11.81 26.31 -42.68
N ARG A 856 10.94 25.41 -43.17
CA ARG A 856 10.73 24.05 -42.64
C ARG A 856 11.99 23.17 -42.72
N ASP A 857 12.93 23.51 -43.62
CA ASP A 857 14.22 22.82 -43.74
C ASP A 857 15.20 23.24 -42.64
N LEU A 858 14.97 24.40 -41.99
CA LEU A 858 15.82 24.93 -40.93
C LEU A 858 15.45 24.43 -39.54
N ILE A 859 14.22 23.93 -39.33
CA ILE A 859 13.70 23.54 -38.01
C ILE A 859 13.38 22.05 -37.91
N ASP A 860 13.64 21.48 -36.74
CA ASP A 860 13.00 20.23 -36.35
C ASP A 860 11.54 20.50 -35.97
N MET A 861 10.64 20.22 -36.90
CA MET A 861 9.19 20.44 -36.78
C MET A 861 8.62 19.86 -35.48
N ASP A 862 8.99 18.63 -35.13
CA ASP A 862 8.41 17.92 -33.99
C ASP A 862 8.86 18.54 -32.67
N SER A 863 10.10 19.03 -32.60
CA SER A 863 10.59 19.73 -31.40
C SER A 863 9.80 21.02 -31.12
N PHE A 864 9.48 21.81 -32.17
CA PHE A 864 8.69 23.04 -32.03
C PHE A 864 7.24 22.74 -31.68
N VAL A 865 6.64 21.74 -32.33
CA VAL A 865 5.27 21.29 -32.02
C VAL A 865 5.16 20.84 -30.56
N ASN A 866 6.05 19.95 -30.09
CA ASN A 866 6.02 19.45 -28.73
C ASN A 866 6.23 20.58 -27.71
N TRP A 867 7.17 21.49 -27.96
CA TRP A 867 7.45 22.61 -27.05
C TRP A 867 6.24 23.56 -26.92
N LEU A 868 5.64 23.97 -28.04
CA LEU A 868 4.46 24.83 -28.04
C LEU A 868 3.28 24.15 -27.34
N MET A 869 3.09 22.86 -27.58
CA MET A 869 2.00 22.07 -26.98
C MET A 869 2.12 21.98 -25.45
N ILE A 870 3.31 21.74 -24.92
CA ILE A 870 3.53 21.73 -23.47
C ILE A 870 3.22 23.11 -22.88
N GLN A 871 3.68 24.19 -23.52
CA GLN A 871 3.43 25.55 -23.05
C GLN A 871 1.95 25.93 -23.08
N GLU A 872 1.19 25.46 -24.09
CA GLU A 872 -0.26 25.63 -24.17
C GLU A 872 -1.02 24.80 -23.14
N ILE A 873 -0.65 23.53 -22.95
CA ILE A 873 -1.28 22.63 -21.97
C ILE A 873 -1.22 23.18 -20.56
N VAL A 874 -0.19 23.96 -20.22
CA VAL A 874 -0.03 24.62 -18.91
C VAL A 874 -0.35 26.11 -18.96
N ASN A 875 -0.64 26.67 -20.14
CA ASN A 875 -0.83 28.10 -20.40
C ASN A 875 0.26 28.97 -19.75
N ASN A 876 1.52 28.66 -20.07
CA ASN A 876 2.67 29.37 -19.50
C ASN A 876 2.74 30.80 -20.03
N SER A 877 2.47 31.79 -19.17
CA SER A 877 2.43 33.19 -19.60
C SER A 877 3.81 33.78 -19.93
N GLU A 878 4.90 33.10 -19.56
CA GLU A 878 6.28 33.46 -19.95
C GLU A 878 6.49 33.45 -21.48
N CYS A 879 5.72 32.65 -22.23
CA CYS A 879 5.74 32.62 -23.69
C CYS A 879 5.34 33.95 -24.36
N ARG A 880 4.64 34.84 -23.63
CA ARG A 880 4.30 36.18 -24.12
C ARG A 880 5.54 37.05 -24.30
N GLY A 881 6.59 36.82 -23.50
CA GLY A 881 7.87 37.54 -23.45
C GLY A 881 9.02 36.91 -24.24
N PRO A 882 8.74 35.91 -25.09
CA PRO A 882 9.27 34.53 -24.98
C PRO A 882 10.45 34.41 -24.02
N ASN A 883 10.15 34.31 -22.72
CA ASN A 883 11.15 34.12 -21.69
C ASN A 883 11.48 32.64 -21.51
N ASN A 884 12.70 32.34 -21.05
CA ASN A 884 13.14 30.97 -20.74
C ASN A 884 12.99 29.94 -21.89
N ALA A 885 12.98 30.39 -23.15
CA ALA A 885 12.86 29.50 -24.30
C ALA A 885 14.25 29.11 -24.83
N TYR A 886 14.59 27.82 -24.79
CA TYR A 886 15.91 27.33 -25.20
C TYR A 886 15.85 26.68 -26.58
N MET A 887 16.85 26.95 -27.43
CA MET A 887 17.02 26.32 -28.74
C MET A 887 18.42 25.77 -28.89
N TYR A 888 18.55 24.61 -29.53
CA TYR A 888 19.84 24.03 -29.87
C TYR A 888 19.91 23.65 -31.34
N LYS A 889 21.13 23.50 -31.85
CA LYS A 889 21.36 22.99 -33.20
C LYS A 889 22.62 22.15 -33.22
N VAL A 890 22.48 20.91 -33.69
CA VAL A 890 23.59 20.01 -33.97
C VAL A 890 24.23 20.35 -35.32
N GLN A 891 25.53 20.16 -35.46
CA GLN A 891 26.26 20.37 -36.70
C GLN A 891 25.61 19.60 -37.87
N GLY A 892 25.36 20.28 -38.99
CA GLY A 892 24.64 19.71 -40.14
C GLY A 892 23.15 19.43 -39.92
N GLY A 893 22.64 19.53 -38.70
CA GLY A 893 21.23 19.32 -38.34
C GLY A 893 20.38 20.60 -38.38
N LYS A 894 19.13 20.46 -37.94
CA LYS A 894 18.14 21.53 -37.85
C LYS A 894 18.12 22.21 -36.47
N ILE A 895 17.61 23.44 -36.42
CA ILE A 895 17.35 24.14 -35.16
C ILE A 895 16.19 23.45 -34.47
N SER A 896 16.35 23.10 -33.20
CA SER A 896 15.37 22.38 -32.40
C SER A 896 15.07 23.15 -31.12
N MET A 897 13.84 23.06 -30.62
CA MET A 897 13.53 23.49 -29.25
C MET A 897 14.16 22.52 -28.26
N ALA A 898 14.81 23.04 -27.22
CA ALA A 898 15.18 22.24 -26.06
C ALA A 898 13.97 22.06 -25.13
N GLN A 899 14.18 21.50 -23.94
CA GLN A 899 13.11 21.39 -22.97
C GLN A 899 12.57 22.77 -22.53
N PRO A 900 11.25 22.90 -22.32
CA PRO A 900 10.66 24.01 -21.57
C PRO A 900 11.31 24.20 -20.19
N TRP A 901 11.16 25.40 -19.63
CA TRP A 901 11.70 25.73 -18.31
C TRP A 901 10.88 26.85 -17.66
N ASP A 902 10.78 26.83 -16.33
CA ASP A 902 10.11 27.83 -15.50
C ASP A 902 8.59 27.90 -15.71
N PHE A 903 7.87 27.08 -14.95
CA PHE A 903 6.40 26.96 -15.01
C PHE A 903 5.69 27.74 -13.90
N ASN A 904 6.38 28.63 -13.19
CA ASN A 904 5.82 29.37 -12.06
C ASN A 904 4.67 30.32 -12.44
N TRP A 905 4.53 30.67 -13.72
CA TRP A 905 3.48 31.54 -14.26
C TRP A 905 2.49 30.82 -15.19
N ALA A 906 2.27 29.53 -14.90
CA ALA A 906 1.33 28.65 -15.60
C ALA A 906 0.01 28.50 -14.82
N TYR A 907 -0.89 27.64 -15.30
CA TYR A 907 -2.13 27.20 -14.63
C TYR A 907 -3.12 28.33 -14.28
N GLY A 908 -3.10 29.44 -15.02
CA GLY A 908 -4.02 30.55 -14.83
C GLY A 908 -3.59 31.63 -13.83
N ALA A 909 -2.30 31.67 -13.43
CA ALA A 909 -1.74 32.65 -12.49
C ALA A 909 -1.82 34.15 -12.91
N ARG A 910 -2.37 34.47 -14.09
CA ARG A 910 -2.69 35.84 -14.57
C ARG A 910 -4.06 35.86 -15.27
N VAL A 911 -5.14 35.70 -14.52
CA VAL A 911 -6.41 36.31 -14.93
C VAL A 911 -6.45 37.63 -14.16
N ASP A 912 -6.15 38.74 -14.84
CA ASP A 912 -6.37 40.06 -14.27
C ASP A 912 -7.86 40.16 -13.89
N ASP A 913 -8.18 40.73 -12.73
CA ASP A 913 -9.54 40.94 -12.21
C ASP A 913 -10.39 41.93 -13.08
N SER A 914 -9.98 42.19 -14.33
CA SER A 914 -10.90 42.73 -15.32
C SER A 914 -11.85 41.60 -15.74
N GLU A 915 -13.04 41.64 -15.15
CA GLU A 915 -14.26 40.99 -15.63
C GLU A 915 -14.40 41.20 -17.15
N ASP A 916 -13.80 40.29 -17.93
CA ASP A 916 -13.98 40.00 -19.37
C ASP A 916 -12.88 39.04 -19.89
N ASP A 917 -11.82 38.74 -19.12
CA ASP A 917 -10.70 37.86 -19.55
C ASP A 917 -10.97 36.34 -19.38
N THR A 918 -12.25 35.95 -19.29
CA THR A 918 -12.73 34.56 -19.40
C THR A 918 -12.96 34.13 -20.86
N GLY A 919 -12.67 35.03 -21.80
CA GLY A 919 -12.78 34.79 -23.23
C GLY A 919 -11.85 33.67 -23.71
N PHE A 920 -12.46 32.63 -24.27
CA PHE A 920 -11.80 31.61 -25.08
C PHE A 920 -11.15 32.26 -26.31
N TYR A 921 -9.95 32.79 -26.10
CA TYR A 921 -9.02 33.15 -27.16
C TYR A 921 -8.76 31.92 -28.04
N SER A 922 -8.83 32.07 -29.37
CA SER A 922 -8.36 31.02 -30.30
C SER A 922 -6.96 30.54 -29.89
N ILE A 923 -6.56 29.31 -30.25
CA ILE A 923 -5.21 28.78 -30.00
C ILE A 923 -4.11 29.84 -30.29
N VAL A 924 -4.36 30.69 -31.29
CA VAL A 924 -3.53 31.83 -31.75
C VAL A 924 -3.34 32.98 -30.74
N ASP A 925 -4.12 33.10 -29.66
CA ASP A 925 -4.10 34.28 -28.76
C ASP A 925 -3.63 34.00 -27.32
N ARG A 926 -3.47 32.72 -26.90
CA ARG A 926 -3.22 32.35 -25.48
C ARG A 926 -1.74 32.23 -25.11
N CYS A 927 -0.96 31.45 -25.87
CA CYS A 927 0.51 31.37 -25.78
C CYS A 927 1.24 32.27 -26.79
N LEU A 928 0.48 32.91 -27.66
CA LEU A 928 0.91 33.43 -28.94
C LEU A 928 0.63 34.94 -29.01
N LYS A 929 1.24 35.73 -28.11
CA LYS A 929 1.33 37.19 -28.32
C LYS A 929 2.63 37.61 -28.98
N HIS A 930 3.59 36.69 -29.08
CA HIS A 930 4.87 36.97 -29.70
C HIS A 930 4.85 36.60 -31.19
N SER A 931 4.93 37.62 -32.04
CA SER A 931 4.77 37.51 -33.51
C SER A 931 5.66 36.46 -34.18
N PHE A 932 6.79 36.08 -33.59
CA PHE A 932 7.60 34.96 -34.06
C PHE A 932 6.95 33.59 -33.83
N LEU A 933 6.40 33.33 -32.64
CA LEU A 933 5.79 32.03 -32.31
C LEU A 933 4.44 31.87 -33.03
N ASN A 934 3.65 32.95 -33.14
CA ASN A 934 2.36 32.92 -33.85
C ASN A 934 2.53 32.51 -35.31
N ARG A 935 3.65 32.91 -35.91
CA ARG A 935 3.90 32.72 -37.33
C ARG A 935 3.92 31.25 -37.73
N PHE A 936 4.20 30.31 -36.82
CA PHE A 936 4.08 28.88 -37.13
C PHE A 936 2.64 28.45 -37.46
N PHE A 937 1.63 29.07 -36.85
CA PHE A 937 0.22 28.74 -37.07
C PHE A 937 -0.37 29.37 -38.35
N ASP A 938 0.39 30.24 -39.04
CA ASP A 938 0.07 30.68 -40.41
C ASP A 938 0.41 29.59 -41.44
N ASP A 939 1.12 28.53 -41.04
CA ASP A 939 1.48 27.41 -41.90
C ASP A 939 0.50 26.23 -41.75
N PRO A 940 -0.30 25.90 -42.78
CA PRO A 940 -1.23 24.76 -42.71
C PRO A 940 -0.53 23.41 -42.52
N VAL A 941 0.72 23.25 -42.99
CA VAL A 941 1.51 22.03 -42.78
C VAL A 941 1.91 21.90 -41.30
N PHE A 942 2.28 23.00 -40.67
CA PHE A 942 2.59 23.04 -39.24
C PHE A 942 1.33 22.72 -38.41
N CYS A 943 0.20 23.37 -38.70
CA CYS A 943 -1.07 23.12 -38.02
C CYS A 943 -1.55 21.67 -38.14
N ALA A 944 -1.41 21.07 -39.33
CA ALA A 944 -1.72 19.65 -39.54
C ALA A 944 -0.86 18.74 -38.66
N ARG A 945 0.47 18.99 -38.59
CA ARG A 945 1.37 18.22 -37.72
C ARG A 945 1.08 18.45 -36.24
N TYR A 946 0.73 19.68 -35.85
CA TYR A 946 0.33 20.04 -34.49
C TYR A 946 -0.92 19.25 -34.04
N LYS A 947 -1.95 19.18 -34.89
CA LYS A 947 -3.16 18.39 -34.66
C LYS A 947 -2.89 16.89 -34.59
N GLU A 948 -2.09 16.36 -35.52
CA GLU A 948 -1.69 14.94 -35.50
C GLU A 948 -1.01 14.58 -34.18
N ARG A 949 0.01 15.36 -33.81
CA ARG A 949 0.76 15.14 -32.58
C ARG A 949 -0.09 15.31 -31.32
N TRP A 950 -1.05 16.24 -31.32
CA TRP A 950 -1.98 16.39 -30.20
C TRP A 950 -2.80 15.13 -29.99
N ASN A 951 -3.37 14.58 -31.06
CA ASN A 951 -4.19 13.38 -30.99
C ASN A 951 -3.37 12.14 -30.61
N GLU A 952 -2.11 12.03 -31.04
CA GLU A 952 -1.17 11.01 -30.55
C GLU A 952 -0.98 11.10 -29.02
N MET A 953 -0.84 12.33 -28.50
CA MET A 953 -0.52 12.56 -27.08
C MET A 953 -1.74 12.61 -26.16
N TYR A 954 -2.94 12.89 -26.69
CA TYR A 954 -4.18 13.10 -25.94
C TYR A 954 -4.49 11.99 -24.90
N PRO A 955 -4.38 10.69 -25.23
CA PRO A 955 -4.61 9.62 -24.25
C PRO A 955 -3.67 9.68 -23.04
N SER A 956 -2.43 10.12 -23.26
CA SER A 956 -1.42 10.26 -22.20
C SER A 956 -1.65 11.51 -21.37
N ILE A 957 -1.85 12.67 -22.00
CA ILE A 957 -1.97 13.96 -21.30
C ILE A 957 -3.28 14.11 -20.53
N ARG A 958 -4.40 13.54 -20.99
CA ARG A 958 -5.71 13.66 -20.29
C ARG A 958 -5.76 13.01 -18.90
N THR A 959 -4.71 12.27 -18.54
CA THR A 959 -4.55 11.60 -17.22
C THR A 959 -3.56 12.32 -16.31
N ILE A 960 -3.05 13.49 -16.71
CA ILE A 960 -2.09 14.26 -15.92
C ILE A 960 -2.67 14.70 -14.57
N ASP A 961 -4.00 14.82 -14.48
CA ASP A 961 -4.72 15.10 -13.23
C ASP A 961 -4.54 14.00 -12.17
N ALA A 962 -4.47 12.73 -12.59
CA ALA A 962 -4.22 11.61 -11.67
C ALA A 962 -2.78 11.65 -11.12
N PHE A 963 -1.83 12.16 -11.90
CA PHE A 963 -0.46 12.38 -11.41
C PHE A 963 -0.42 13.48 -10.33
N VAL A 964 -1.25 14.52 -10.47
CA VAL A 964 -1.39 15.56 -9.44
C VAL A 964 -1.85 14.95 -8.11
N ASP A 965 -2.79 14.01 -8.11
CA ASP A 965 -3.24 13.32 -6.89
C ASP A 965 -2.11 12.51 -6.23
N VAL A 966 -1.28 11.83 -7.03
CA VAL A 966 -0.12 11.07 -6.54
C VAL A 966 0.89 12.00 -5.88
N MET A 967 1.19 13.14 -6.50
CA MET A 967 2.13 14.12 -5.95
C MET A 967 1.58 14.76 -4.67
N ALA A 968 0.29 15.09 -4.62
CA ALA A 968 -0.37 15.61 -3.42
C ALA A 968 -0.25 14.64 -2.24
N ALA A 969 -0.46 13.34 -2.47
CA ALA A 969 -0.30 12.32 -1.44
C ALA A 969 1.16 12.16 -0.98
N LEU A 970 2.11 12.23 -1.92
CA LEU A 970 3.55 12.11 -1.65
C LEU A 970 4.05 13.23 -0.73
N VAL A 971 3.58 14.46 -0.93
CA VAL A 971 4.13 15.65 -0.25
C VAL A 971 3.29 16.14 0.93
N ALA A 972 2.13 15.52 1.21
CA ALA A 972 1.21 15.99 2.25
C ALA A 972 1.88 16.28 3.61
N LYS A 973 2.85 15.45 4.03
CA LYS A 973 3.64 15.69 5.26
C LYS A 973 4.63 16.83 5.10
N SER A 974 5.31 16.90 3.95
CA SER A 974 6.30 17.93 3.62
C SER A 974 5.68 19.33 3.53
N ASP A 975 4.50 19.46 2.93
CA ASP A 975 3.80 20.74 2.82
C ASP A 975 3.49 21.35 4.20
N ILE A 976 3.11 20.50 5.17
CA ILE A 976 2.89 20.91 6.56
C ILE A 976 4.19 21.42 7.19
N GLU A 977 5.31 20.70 7.03
CA GLU A 977 6.60 21.14 7.55
C GLU A 977 7.08 22.43 6.89
N ASN A 978 6.98 22.53 5.56
CA ASN A 978 7.37 23.71 4.81
C ASN A 978 6.55 24.94 5.24
N ALA A 979 5.23 24.80 5.43
CA ALA A 979 4.34 25.87 5.89
C ALA A 979 4.59 26.31 7.34
N ARG A 980 5.20 25.47 8.18
CA ARG A 980 5.65 25.88 9.52
C ARG A 980 6.86 26.81 9.48
N CYS A 981 7.68 26.68 8.45
CA CYS A 981 8.94 27.39 8.31
C CYS A 981 8.80 28.68 7.50
N TRP A 982 8.10 28.60 6.38
CA TRP A 982 7.89 29.70 5.45
C TRP A 982 6.42 30.09 5.42
N HIS A 983 6.15 31.39 5.52
CA HIS A 983 4.87 31.89 5.08
C HIS A 983 4.76 31.61 3.57
N LYS A 984 3.68 30.93 3.14
CA LYS A 984 3.31 30.97 1.73
C LYS A 984 3.08 32.45 1.41
N ALA A 985 3.66 32.96 0.33
CA ALA A 985 3.25 34.26 -0.17
C ALA A 985 1.74 34.22 -0.41
N ASP A 986 1.00 35.31 -0.17
CA ASP A 986 -0.47 35.39 -0.37
C ASP A 986 -0.90 35.23 -1.86
N TYR A 987 -0.03 34.70 -2.71
CA TYR A 987 -0.29 34.45 -4.12
C TYR A 987 -1.02 33.11 -4.34
N TRP A 988 -1.86 33.10 -5.38
CA TRP A 988 -2.79 32.05 -5.77
C TRP A 988 -2.25 30.63 -5.53
N PHE A 989 -3.08 29.78 -4.90
CA PHE A 989 -2.84 28.42 -4.42
C PHE A 989 -2.43 28.23 -2.93
N ALA A 990 -2.96 29.05 -2.02
CA ALA A 990 -2.98 28.73 -0.60
C ALA A 990 -4.13 27.74 -0.26
N ASN A 991 -3.78 26.51 0.11
CA ASN A 991 -4.63 25.40 0.62
C ASN A 991 -5.47 24.60 -0.39
N THR A 992 -5.67 25.08 -1.62
CA THR A 992 -6.46 24.40 -2.69
C THR A 992 -5.64 24.05 -3.94
N GLU A 993 -4.32 24.26 -3.90
CA GLU A 993 -3.32 24.10 -4.98
C GLU A 993 -3.54 22.91 -5.91
N PHE A 994 -3.58 21.70 -5.34
CA PHE A 994 -3.73 20.49 -6.14
C PHE A 994 -5.11 20.34 -6.76
N ALA A 995 -6.17 20.73 -6.04
CA ALA A 995 -7.54 20.60 -6.53
C ALA A 995 -7.84 21.60 -7.65
N GLU A 996 -7.37 22.84 -7.50
CA GLU A 996 -7.52 23.88 -8.51
C GLU A 996 -6.65 23.61 -9.74
N MET A 997 -5.38 23.22 -9.55
CA MET A 997 -4.51 22.82 -10.68
C MET A 997 -5.10 21.63 -11.44
N LYS A 998 -5.66 20.65 -10.73
CA LYS A 998 -6.38 19.52 -11.33
C LYS A 998 -7.62 19.96 -12.11
N ALA A 999 -8.45 20.82 -11.54
CA ALA A 999 -9.62 21.35 -12.22
C ALA A 999 -9.24 22.15 -13.47
N TRP A 1000 -8.19 22.96 -13.36
CA TRP A 1000 -7.62 23.73 -14.46
C TRP A 1000 -7.14 22.80 -15.59
N LEU A 1001 -6.32 21.79 -15.28
CA LEU A 1001 -5.76 20.86 -16.26
C LEU A 1001 -6.87 20.13 -17.03
N LYS A 1002 -7.89 19.65 -16.32
CA LYS A 1002 -9.05 18.99 -16.95
C LYS A 1002 -9.77 19.93 -17.92
N LYS A 1003 -10.08 21.15 -17.46
CA LYS A 1003 -10.78 22.14 -18.26
C LYS A 1003 -9.96 22.54 -19.50
N GLU A 1004 -8.67 22.82 -19.31
CA GLU A 1004 -7.79 23.29 -20.36
C GLU A 1004 -7.55 22.21 -21.42
N ILE A 1005 -7.26 20.97 -21.02
CA ILE A 1005 -7.02 19.88 -21.96
C ILE A 1005 -8.26 19.57 -22.78
N ALA A 1006 -9.45 19.58 -22.17
CA ALA A 1006 -10.72 19.38 -22.89
C ALA A 1006 -10.97 20.52 -23.91
N TYR A 1007 -10.67 21.76 -23.52
CA TYR A 1007 -10.76 22.90 -24.41
C TYR A 1007 -9.80 22.78 -25.60
N LEU A 1008 -8.50 22.59 -25.33
CA LEU A 1008 -7.47 22.45 -26.36
C LEU A 1008 -7.79 21.30 -27.32
N HIS A 1009 -8.30 20.17 -26.80
CA HIS A 1009 -8.71 19.06 -27.64
C HIS A 1009 -9.83 19.41 -28.61
N THR A 1010 -10.76 20.26 -28.19
CA THR A 1010 -11.84 20.75 -29.05
C THR A 1010 -11.30 21.72 -30.11
N GLU A 1011 -10.46 22.68 -29.72
CA GLU A 1011 -9.96 23.70 -30.64
C GLU A 1011 -8.95 23.15 -31.64
N ILE A 1012 -7.99 22.34 -31.20
CA ILE A 1012 -6.91 21.83 -32.06
C ILE A 1012 -7.49 20.94 -33.16
N ASN A 1013 -8.58 20.22 -32.86
CA ASN A 1013 -9.23 19.37 -33.84
C ASN A 1013 -10.03 20.14 -34.91
N LYS A 1014 -10.18 21.46 -34.80
CA LYS A 1014 -10.77 22.31 -35.85
C LYS A 1014 -9.80 22.61 -37.00
N TYR A 1015 -8.49 22.41 -36.81
CA TYR A 1015 -7.48 22.61 -37.85
C TYR A 1015 -7.59 21.64 -39.02
#